data_AF-A0A517Y1L9-F1
#
_entry.id   AF-A0A517Y1L9-F1
#
_cell.length_a   1.000
_cell.length_b   1.000
_cell.length_c   1.000
_cell.angle_alpha   90.00
_cell.angle_beta   90.00
_cell.angle_gamma   90.00
#
_symmetry.space_group_name_H-M   'P 1'
#
loop_
_entity.id
_entity.type
_entity.pdbx_description
1 polymer ?
#
loop_
_entity_poly.entity_id
_entity_poly.type
_entity_poly.pdbx_seq_one_letter_code
_entity_poly.pdbx_strand_id
1 'polypeptide(L)'
;MVRTNTDDGAASSSDVPEPDPTAAAAWHAAADRLTEWAWDRLAVRVDRYGGYYVKDGRVEKCAKPPQGPQPHAFNKAVLKQHFEARGSGDVAGGYPLTAPTETDPCVGKWVGIDWDNHDHLPEVAARNLRHVLHVYRRLIGLGFRPLLCTWGGGGYHLWVFIDGKVPGPILHAFGRWLVADHEAFGIPGPPESNPKKPSIPKFGNFLRFPGRHHTRDVWAIVFDGEGWVQGAAAVEHVLSLPRSPVALIPPGAAPVPKPERPKRLSVVHTTAGVQFEPQVHPRDVFAEYNRRVELGMVVAWHEQLGGHEVTGRGVDRVEFRRGGKDGGGNSFNVAVRDGVPVTYNFSSNAGIPHNDGLGPSQVRCFYEKGACDTRTMREFAARLRGELGWDKAESSPGGHDDGTAGGGAAPPPPAAAAAPAGDHFEGTPEHTDLANARQFVADHRDNVIFADDLKCYFVFNGKVWERDPNGNIAGRLAQQTVRRMALAAARRVGDAALAVAAAVTEDEKKAADRVKAKAEADLRWAKGSCNEKPIRSMVALARVHLRIPNAGDVFDTQPWLLNCTNGTVNLKTGELLGHRREDMITKLCPTRYVSGAVAPAYRAFLASVLPDPDLAGYIRYLSGYVATGEVMDQSLLICHGTGANGKTTLLEAWVGVLGAGQYAVTAPPELIVGGGETRHPVEKTVLRGARLAVCQETDDDEAIDAKRVKALTGASRVQARGMRENFSEFPPTHKLVLATNPLPRVKSNDHATWRRVRVVHFAVQFWTDLDRFRGPDGEYPPELRADPLLPEKLAAEAEGILADMVEHAGLFYARGKEVPVPPVLAEAVQTYRRAEDSVGRFFSSCCVPAGDNRGPEWRVRGGQFYKAYLDWFKVEIDPNEVGRVGSKAFGERAAAVFQRKTVSGLDYYAVAVRPLLGKIPVEERPEPARPKEDRARTVEGWDALLG
;
A
#
# COMPACT_ATOMS: atom_id res chain seq x y z
N MET A 1 31.60 -46.12 9.72
CA MET A 1 33.00 -46.08 10.20
C MET A 1 33.80 -45.19 9.26
N VAL A 2 34.10 -43.95 9.65
CA VAL A 2 35.41 -43.30 9.49
C VAL A 2 35.50 -42.29 10.64
N ARG A 3 36.69 -42.23 11.24
CA ARG A 3 37.02 -41.69 12.56
C ARG A 3 36.99 -40.16 12.60
N THR A 4 36.64 -39.66 13.78
CA THR A 4 37.00 -38.35 14.32
C THR A 4 38.52 -38.20 14.37
N ASN A 5 39.05 -37.13 13.78
CA ASN A 5 40.36 -36.57 14.11
C ASN A 5 40.16 -35.11 14.50
N THR A 6 40.59 -34.82 15.72
CA THR A 6 40.71 -33.51 16.37
C THR A 6 41.94 -32.76 15.85
N ASP A 7 41.84 -31.43 15.94
CA ASP A 7 42.88 -30.40 15.77
C ASP A 7 43.39 -30.15 14.35
N ASP A 8 42.80 -29.14 13.70
CA ASP A 8 43.51 -27.98 13.13
C ASP A 8 42.51 -26.83 12.91
N GLY A 9 42.95 -25.60 13.19
CA GLY A 9 42.12 -24.42 13.48
C GLY A 9 40.90 -24.20 12.57
N ALA A 10 39.71 -24.25 13.18
CA ALA A 10 38.46 -23.87 12.54
C ALA A 10 38.43 -22.35 12.29
N ALA A 11 38.86 -21.93 11.09
CA ALA A 11 38.41 -20.68 10.52
C ALA A 11 36.87 -20.68 10.53
N SER A 12 36.26 -19.61 11.04
CA SER A 12 34.81 -19.51 11.11
C SER A 12 34.23 -19.65 9.70
N SER A 13 33.16 -20.43 9.50
CA SER A 13 32.50 -20.62 8.20
C SER A 13 31.88 -19.33 7.62
N SER A 14 32.16 -18.18 8.22
CA SER A 14 31.70 -16.84 7.85
C SER A 14 32.80 -15.96 7.24
N ASP A 15 34.09 -16.31 7.36
CA ASP A 15 35.14 -15.43 6.86
C ASP A 15 35.39 -15.64 5.36
N VAL A 16 35.20 -14.59 4.57
CA VAL A 16 35.52 -14.58 3.14
C VAL A 16 37.05 -14.52 3.01
N PRO A 17 37.71 -15.49 2.35
CA PRO A 17 39.16 -15.46 2.18
C PRO A 17 39.58 -14.31 1.24
N GLU A 18 40.82 -13.85 1.41
CA GLU A 18 41.41 -12.93 0.44
C GLU A 18 41.51 -13.59 -0.95
N PRO A 19 41.33 -12.83 -2.05
CA PRO A 19 41.38 -13.39 -3.40
C PRO A 19 42.73 -14.03 -3.72
N ASP A 20 42.71 -15.28 -4.17
CA ASP A 20 43.88 -16.03 -4.62
C ASP A 20 44.37 -15.50 -5.97
N PRO A 21 45.60 -14.94 -6.06
CA PRO A 21 46.14 -14.41 -7.31
C PRO A 21 46.38 -15.49 -8.38
N THR A 22 46.43 -16.76 -8.00
CA THR A 22 46.66 -17.89 -8.93
C THR A 22 45.36 -18.47 -9.50
N ALA A 23 44.19 -18.04 -9.01
CA ALA A 23 42.89 -18.57 -9.41
C ALA A 23 42.62 -18.48 -10.92
N ALA A 24 43.21 -17.50 -11.61
CA ALA A 24 43.10 -17.31 -13.05
C ALA A 24 43.37 -18.59 -13.87
N ALA A 25 44.40 -19.36 -13.49
CA ALA A 25 44.82 -20.55 -14.20
C ALA A 25 43.71 -21.61 -14.25
N ALA A 26 42.96 -21.77 -13.15
CA ALA A 26 41.86 -22.74 -13.07
C ALA A 26 40.67 -22.34 -13.94
N TRP A 27 40.32 -21.06 -13.95
CA TRP A 27 39.24 -20.54 -14.80
C TRP A 27 39.59 -20.62 -16.28
N HIS A 28 40.84 -20.29 -16.65
CA HIS A 28 41.35 -20.42 -18.03
C HIS A 28 41.34 -21.89 -18.48
N ALA A 29 41.84 -22.80 -17.65
CA ALA A 29 41.88 -24.24 -17.98
C ALA A 29 40.49 -24.85 -18.21
N ALA A 30 39.46 -24.32 -17.56
CA ALA A 30 38.08 -24.79 -17.68
C ALA A 30 37.21 -23.98 -18.64
N ALA A 31 37.78 -23.01 -19.37
CA ALA A 31 37.01 -22.04 -20.16
C ALA A 31 36.03 -22.69 -21.16
N ASP A 32 36.43 -23.78 -21.82
CA ASP A 32 35.55 -24.50 -22.76
C ASP A 32 34.34 -25.14 -22.04
N ARG A 33 34.56 -25.80 -20.90
CA ARG A 33 33.49 -26.40 -20.09
C ARG A 33 32.56 -25.33 -19.52
N LEU A 34 33.12 -24.24 -19.00
CA LEU A 34 32.38 -23.10 -18.46
C LEU A 34 31.57 -22.40 -19.56
N THR A 35 32.09 -22.33 -20.78
CA THR A 35 31.38 -21.77 -21.93
C THR A 35 30.12 -22.55 -22.25
N GLU A 36 30.21 -23.88 -22.31
CA GLU A 36 29.03 -24.73 -22.54
C GLU A 36 27.99 -24.60 -21.42
N TRP A 37 28.46 -24.65 -20.16
CA TRP A 37 27.61 -24.48 -18.98
C TRP A 37 26.90 -23.11 -18.97
N ALA A 38 27.64 -22.04 -19.24
CA ALA A 38 27.13 -20.67 -19.26
C ALA A 38 26.21 -20.40 -20.44
N TRP A 39 26.48 -20.98 -21.62
CA TRP A 39 25.59 -20.87 -22.76
C TRP A 39 24.20 -21.45 -22.44
N ASP A 40 24.19 -22.63 -21.82
CA ASP A 40 22.95 -23.30 -21.43
C ASP A 40 22.16 -22.54 -20.33
N ARG A 41 22.84 -21.93 -19.34
CA ARG A 41 22.16 -21.31 -18.17
C ARG A 41 22.04 -19.79 -18.22
N LEU A 42 23.02 -19.09 -18.75
CA LEU A 42 23.14 -17.63 -18.66
C LEU A 42 22.73 -16.91 -19.96
N ALA A 43 22.87 -17.55 -21.13
CA ALA A 43 22.55 -16.93 -22.41
C ALA A 43 21.03 -16.79 -22.64
N VAL A 44 20.45 -15.62 -22.36
CA VAL A 44 19.04 -15.29 -22.64
C VAL A 44 18.90 -14.58 -23.98
N ARG A 45 19.85 -13.70 -24.29
CA ARG A 45 19.92 -12.94 -25.53
C ARG A 45 21.15 -13.33 -26.32
N VAL A 46 20.99 -13.49 -27.63
CA VAL A 46 22.09 -13.75 -28.57
C VAL A 46 22.42 -12.53 -29.42
N ASP A 47 21.58 -11.50 -29.35
CA ASP A 47 21.70 -10.30 -30.18
C ASP A 47 22.41 -9.13 -29.48
N ARG A 48 22.61 -9.23 -28.16
CA ARG A 48 23.26 -8.18 -27.35
C ARG A 48 23.75 -8.71 -26.01
N TYR A 49 24.84 -8.15 -25.51
CA TYR A 49 25.41 -8.44 -24.19
C TYR A 49 26.02 -7.19 -23.54
N GLY A 50 26.35 -7.28 -22.27
CA GLY A 50 27.07 -6.25 -21.54
C GLY A 50 28.58 -6.45 -21.62
N GLY A 51 29.35 -5.37 -21.65
CA GLY A 51 30.80 -5.43 -21.60
C GLY A 51 31.41 -4.23 -20.92
N TYR A 52 32.73 -4.25 -20.82
CA TYR A 52 33.50 -3.16 -20.22
C TYR A 52 34.60 -2.68 -21.19
N TYR A 53 35.06 -1.46 -20.97
CA TYR A 53 36.18 -0.85 -21.69
C TYR A 53 36.86 0.19 -20.82
N VAL A 54 38.11 0.53 -21.12
CA VAL A 54 38.84 1.57 -20.38
C VAL A 54 38.71 2.88 -21.14
N LYS A 55 38.28 3.94 -20.43
CA LYS A 55 38.22 5.31 -20.94
C LYS A 55 38.82 6.22 -19.88
N ASP A 56 39.79 7.05 -20.27
CA ASP A 56 40.45 8.02 -19.38
C ASP A 56 40.99 7.39 -18.08
N GLY A 57 41.55 6.18 -18.17
CA GLY A 57 42.09 5.43 -17.02
C GLY A 57 41.03 4.80 -16.10
N ARG A 58 39.73 4.93 -16.41
CA ARG A 58 38.62 4.32 -15.66
C ARG A 58 37.93 3.24 -16.48
N VAL A 59 37.48 2.17 -15.81
CA VAL A 59 36.70 1.11 -16.47
C VAL A 59 35.25 1.55 -16.53
N GLU A 60 34.73 1.65 -17.75
CA GLU A 60 33.35 2.02 -18.06
C GLU A 60 32.55 0.78 -18.51
N LYS A 61 31.25 0.77 -18.19
CA LYS A 61 30.31 -0.28 -18.63
C LYS A 61 29.61 0.14 -19.92
N CYS A 62 29.43 -0.78 -20.86
CA CYS A 62 28.71 -0.54 -22.11
C CYS A 62 27.86 -1.73 -22.53
N ALA A 63 26.90 -1.47 -23.43
CA ALA A 63 26.18 -2.54 -24.13
C ALA A 63 26.88 -2.82 -25.47
N LYS A 64 27.20 -4.08 -25.74
CA LYS A 64 27.86 -4.54 -26.97
C LYS A 64 26.85 -5.33 -27.84
N PRO A 65 26.74 -5.03 -29.15
CA PRO A 65 27.44 -3.98 -29.89
C PRO A 65 26.92 -2.57 -29.53
N PRO A 66 27.76 -1.52 -29.66
CA PRO A 66 27.36 -0.15 -29.37
C PRO A 66 26.29 0.38 -30.35
N GLN A 67 26.27 -0.11 -31.59
CA GLN A 67 25.33 0.32 -32.62
C GLN A 67 23.89 -0.18 -32.41
N GLY A 68 23.65 -1.08 -31.45
CA GLY A 68 22.34 -1.68 -31.22
C GLY A 68 22.39 -3.21 -31.20
N PRO A 69 21.25 -3.88 -30.99
CA PRO A 69 21.17 -5.33 -31.08
C PRO A 69 21.50 -5.81 -32.50
N GLN A 70 22.33 -6.85 -32.63
CA GLN A 70 22.72 -7.45 -33.90
C GLN A 70 22.65 -8.98 -33.76
N PRO A 71 22.04 -9.72 -34.72
CA PRO A 71 21.97 -11.18 -34.64
C PRO A 71 23.34 -11.83 -34.36
N HIS A 72 23.37 -12.78 -33.43
CA HIS A 72 24.57 -13.53 -33.04
C HIS A 72 25.73 -12.71 -32.44
N ALA A 73 25.50 -11.44 -32.08
CA ALA A 73 26.52 -10.60 -31.44
C ALA A 73 26.98 -11.15 -30.08
N PHE A 74 26.12 -11.88 -29.37
CA PHE A 74 26.51 -12.69 -28.22
C PHE A 74 26.53 -14.17 -28.62
N ASN A 75 27.69 -14.80 -28.50
CA ASN A 75 27.95 -16.17 -28.92
C ASN A 75 28.95 -16.83 -27.96
N LYS A 76 29.20 -18.14 -28.15
CA LYS A 76 30.11 -18.92 -27.30
C LYS A 76 31.55 -18.39 -27.28
N ALA A 77 32.02 -17.76 -28.36
CA ALA A 77 33.37 -17.18 -28.37
C ALA A 77 33.50 -16.01 -27.39
N VAL A 78 32.44 -15.20 -27.23
CA VAL A 78 32.39 -14.12 -26.22
C VAL A 78 32.44 -14.69 -24.79
N LEU A 79 31.72 -15.79 -24.53
CA LEU A 79 31.78 -16.47 -23.23
C LEU A 79 33.16 -17.08 -22.96
N LYS A 80 33.76 -17.74 -23.96
CA LYS A 80 35.11 -18.27 -23.84
C LYS A 80 36.13 -17.17 -23.53
N GLN A 81 36.07 -16.06 -24.27
CA GLN A 81 36.89 -14.88 -24.00
C GLN A 81 36.68 -14.32 -22.58
N HIS A 82 35.45 -14.33 -22.07
CA HIS A 82 35.17 -13.92 -20.69
C HIS A 82 35.83 -14.84 -19.65
N PHE A 83 35.79 -16.15 -19.84
CA PHE A 83 36.43 -17.11 -18.93
C PHE A 83 37.96 -17.16 -19.11
N GLU A 84 38.49 -16.72 -20.24
CA GLU A 84 39.92 -16.52 -20.52
C GLU A 84 40.38 -15.07 -20.31
N ALA A 85 39.56 -14.24 -19.67
CA ALA A 85 39.77 -12.80 -19.61
C ALA A 85 41.16 -12.42 -19.09
N ARG A 86 41.86 -11.56 -19.85
CA ARG A 86 43.17 -11.00 -19.47
C ARG A 86 43.07 -9.53 -19.06
N GLY A 87 41.95 -8.88 -19.36
CA GLY A 87 41.66 -7.52 -18.92
C GLY A 87 40.18 -7.20 -18.92
N SER A 88 39.85 -5.97 -18.51
CA SER A 88 38.46 -5.49 -18.41
C SER A 88 37.68 -5.62 -19.72
N GLY A 89 38.35 -5.45 -20.87
CA GLY A 89 37.72 -5.51 -22.20
C GLY A 89 37.10 -6.87 -22.55
N ASP A 90 37.64 -7.95 -21.97
CA ASP A 90 37.22 -9.34 -22.16
C ASP A 90 36.02 -9.71 -21.27
N VAL A 91 35.76 -8.93 -20.22
CA VAL A 91 34.71 -9.22 -19.25
C VAL A 91 33.33 -8.94 -19.85
N ALA A 92 32.44 -9.92 -19.76
CA ALA A 92 31.08 -9.87 -20.30
C ALA A 92 30.01 -9.97 -19.19
N GLY A 93 28.79 -9.53 -19.52
CA GLY A 93 27.62 -9.70 -18.68
C GLY A 93 26.35 -9.95 -19.49
N GLY A 94 25.36 -10.53 -18.84
CA GLY A 94 24.12 -10.98 -19.45
C GLY A 94 22.92 -10.12 -19.12
N TYR A 95 21.97 -10.06 -20.05
CA TYR A 95 20.64 -9.53 -19.78
C TYR A 95 19.71 -10.66 -19.30
N PRO A 96 18.93 -10.45 -18.23
CA PRO A 96 18.05 -11.48 -17.66
C PRO A 96 16.81 -11.79 -18.49
N LEU A 97 16.43 -10.91 -19.44
CA LEU A 97 15.22 -11.05 -20.25
C LEU A 97 15.49 -10.90 -21.75
N THR A 98 14.68 -11.58 -22.57
CA THR A 98 14.59 -11.39 -24.02
C THR A 98 14.08 -9.98 -24.38
N ALA A 99 14.31 -9.57 -25.63
CA ALA A 99 13.58 -8.43 -26.18
C ALA A 99 12.08 -8.76 -26.25
N PRO A 100 11.18 -7.79 -25.99
CA PRO A 100 9.78 -7.98 -26.32
C PRO A 100 9.62 -8.08 -27.84
N THR A 101 8.77 -8.99 -28.32
CA THR A 101 8.28 -8.99 -29.72
C THR A 101 6.84 -8.48 -29.75
N GLU A 102 6.27 -8.23 -30.93
CA GLU A 102 4.86 -7.82 -31.04
C GLU A 102 3.88 -8.88 -30.53
N THR A 103 4.30 -10.16 -30.51
CA THR A 103 3.45 -11.31 -30.18
C THR A 103 3.82 -12.02 -28.88
N ASP A 104 5.05 -11.87 -28.36
CA ASP A 104 5.52 -12.56 -27.16
C ASP A 104 6.03 -11.60 -26.06
N PRO A 105 5.63 -11.82 -24.78
CA PRO A 105 6.15 -11.07 -23.65
C PRO A 105 7.64 -11.37 -23.39
N CYS A 106 8.37 -10.43 -22.78
CA CYS A 106 9.75 -10.68 -22.32
C CYS A 106 9.79 -11.94 -21.42
N VAL A 107 10.71 -12.86 -21.70
CA VAL A 107 10.95 -14.06 -20.88
C VAL A 107 12.43 -14.15 -20.47
N GLY A 108 12.71 -14.84 -19.38
CA GLY A 108 14.07 -15.10 -18.90
C GLY A 108 14.21 -16.51 -18.33
N LYS A 109 15.42 -16.86 -17.89
CA LYS A 109 15.73 -18.17 -17.27
C LYS A 109 16.63 -18.08 -16.03
N TRP A 110 16.87 -16.86 -15.53
CA TRP A 110 17.60 -16.66 -14.28
C TRP A 110 17.22 -15.36 -13.60
N VAL A 111 17.46 -15.32 -12.28
CA VAL A 111 17.45 -14.11 -11.46
C VAL A 111 18.83 -13.92 -10.86
N GLY A 112 19.35 -12.70 -10.88
CA GLY A 112 20.62 -12.34 -10.26
C GLY A 112 20.41 -11.22 -9.25
N ILE A 113 20.97 -11.33 -8.05
CA ILE A 113 20.95 -10.27 -7.04
C ILE A 113 22.38 -9.77 -6.84
N ASP A 114 22.55 -8.45 -6.82
CA ASP A 114 23.82 -7.76 -6.67
C ASP A 114 23.83 -6.92 -5.39
N TRP A 115 24.74 -7.26 -4.47
CA TRP A 115 25.02 -6.50 -3.26
C TRP A 115 26.27 -5.66 -3.48
N ASP A 116 26.10 -4.35 -3.44
CA ASP A 116 27.18 -3.39 -3.63
C ASP A 116 27.84 -2.99 -2.30
N ASN A 117 29.15 -2.73 -2.37
CA ASN A 117 29.93 -2.06 -1.33
C ASN A 117 31.02 -1.20 -1.99
N HIS A 118 30.62 -0.24 -2.83
CA HIS A 118 31.55 0.59 -3.62
C HIS A 118 32.50 1.42 -2.76
N ASP A 119 32.09 1.77 -1.54
CA ASP A 119 32.87 2.56 -0.58
C ASP A 119 33.75 1.69 0.34
N HIS A 120 33.75 0.36 0.16
CA HIS A 120 34.56 -0.60 0.91
C HIS A 120 34.42 -0.50 2.45
N LEU A 121 33.21 -0.18 2.91
CA LEU A 121 32.92 0.00 4.33
C LEU A 121 32.79 -1.37 5.04
N PRO A 122 33.57 -1.64 6.12
CA PRO A 122 33.53 -2.92 6.83
C PRO A 122 32.16 -3.29 7.39
N GLU A 123 31.42 -2.32 7.90
CA GLU A 123 30.08 -2.49 8.44
C GLU A 123 29.05 -2.85 7.35
N VAL A 124 29.21 -2.31 6.13
CA VAL A 124 28.40 -2.67 4.97
C VAL A 124 28.75 -4.08 4.51
N ALA A 125 30.03 -4.43 4.46
CA ALA A 125 30.49 -5.77 4.12
C ALA A 125 29.89 -6.83 5.07
N ALA A 126 29.88 -6.55 6.38
CA ALA A 126 29.31 -7.45 7.39
C ALA A 126 27.79 -7.60 7.27
N ARG A 127 27.06 -6.51 6.99
CA ARG A 127 25.60 -6.55 6.76
C ARG A 127 25.25 -7.31 5.49
N ASN A 128 25.96 -7.04 4.39
CA ASN A 128 25.79 -7.72 3.11
C ASN A 128 26.04 -9.23 3.24
N LEU A 129 27.12 -9.62 3.93
CA LEU A 129 27.45 -11.04 4.17
C LEU A 129 26.33 -11.78 4.91
N ARG A 130 25.80 -11.19 5.99
CA ARG A 130 24.69 -11.80 6.76
C ARG A 130 23.45 -11.98 5.89
N HIS A 131 23.07 -10.93 5.15
CA HIS A 131 21.88 -10.98 4.31
C HIS A 131 22.03 -11.95 3.13
N VAL A 132 23.17 -11.96 2.45
CA VAL A 132 23.35 -12.85 1.28
C VAL A 132 23.35 -14.33 1.68
N LEU A 133 23.96 -14.68 2.82
CA LEU A 133 23.93 -16.06 3.33
C LEU A 133 22.52 -16.47 3.78
N HIS A 134 21.74 -15.53 4.32
CA HIS A 134 20.33 -15.74 4.63
C HIS A 134 19.50 -16.04 3.37
N VAL A 135 19.62 -15.20 2.34
CA VAL A 135 18.93 -15.42 1.06
C VAL A 135 19.36 -16.74 0.40
N TYR A 136 20.66 -17.06 0.45
CA TYR A 136 21.20 -18.33 -0.05
C TYR A 136 20.55 -19.53 0.67
N ARG A 137 20.52 -19.53 2.01
CA ARG A 137 19.92 -20.62 2.80
C ARG A 137 18.41 -20.75 2.58
N ARG A 138 17.69 -19.64 2.46
CA ARG A 138 16.27 -19.61 2.09
C ARG A 138 16.04 -20.33 0.76
N LEU A 139 16.85 -20.02 -0.26
CA LEU A 139 16.77 -20.68 -1.57
C LEU A 139 17.07 -22.18 -1.48
N ILE A 140 18.11 -22.59 -0.73
CA ILE A 140 18.41 -24.00 -0.49
C ILE A 140 17.22 -24.73 0.16
N GLY A 141 16.59 -24.11 1.17
CA GLY A 141 15.42 -24.66 1.87
C GLY A 141 14.19 -24.82 0.97
N LEU A 142 14.03 -23.96 -0.03
CA LEU A 142 13.01 -24.07 -1.07
C LEU A 142 13.37 -25.08 -2.18
N GLY A 143 14.53 -25.74 -2.09
CA GLY A 143 14.98 -26.73 -3.07
C GLY A 143 15.76 -26.15 -4.27
N PHE A 144 16.02 -24.83 -4.30
CA PHE A 144 16.90 -24.25 -5.33
C PHE A 144 18.37 -24.64 -5.08
N ARG A 145 19.19 -24.46 -6.12
CA ARG A 145 20.66 -24.57 -6.05
C ARG A 145 21.30 -23.31 -6.65
N PRO A 146 21.38 -22.21 -5.88
CA PRO A 146 21.89 -20.94 -6.38
C PRO A 146 23.42 -20.91 -6.42
N LEU A 147 23.99 -20.10 -7.32
CA LEU A 147 25.40 -19.74 -7.30
C LEU A 147 25.59 -18.46 -6.48
N LEU A 148 26.37 -18.53 -5.40
CA LEU A 148 26.78 -17.35 -4.64
C LEU A 148 28.27 -17.12 -4.85
N CYS A 149 28.64 -15.90 -5.28
CA CYS A 149 30.04 -15.53 -5.45
C CYS A 149 30.36 -14.11 -4.97
N THR A 150 31.64 -13.89 -4.67
CA THR A 150 32.23 -12.59 -4.29
C THR A 150 33.60 -12.42 -4.95
N TRP A 151 34.13 -11.20 -4.89
CA TRP A 151 35.49 -10.85 -5.30
C TRP A 151 36.23 -10.10 -4.18
N GLY A 152 35.83 -10.36 -2.92
CA GLY A 152 36.27 -9.63 -1.74
C GLY A 152 35.64 -8.24 -1.61
N GLY A 153 35.90 -7.57 -0.49
CA GLY A 153 35.47 -6.19 -0.23
C GLY A 153 33.97 -6.02 0.09
N GLY A 154 33.23 -7.09 0.37
CA GLY A 154 31.83 -7.04 0.83
C GLY A 154 30.76 -6.92 -0.26
N GLY A 155 31.14 -7.06 -1.55
CA GLY A 155 30.19 -7.16 -2.66
C GLY A 155 29.90 -8.62 -3.04
N TYR A 156 28.65 -8.94 -3.41
CA TYR A 156 28.22 -10.31 -3.67
C TYR A 156 27.27 -10.39 -4.86
N HIS A 157 27.42 -11.44 -5.67
CA HIS A 157 26.42 -11.81 -6.67
C HIS A 157 25.79 -13.16 -6.28
N LEU A 158 24.47 -13.22 -6.31
CA LEU A 158 23.70 -14.46 -6.14
C LEU A 158 22.90 -14.74 -7.41
N TRP A 159 23.00 -15.95 -7.95
CA TRP A 159 22.29 -16.35 -9.17
C TRP A 159 21.38 -17.53 -8.90
N VAL A 160 20.16 -17.46 -9.41
CA VAL A 160 19.18 -18.55 -9.42
C VAL A 160 18.92 -18.94 -10.87
N PHE A 161 19.27 -20.16 -11.26
CA PHE A 161 19.05 -20.70 -12.61
C PHE A 161 17.72 -21.46 -12.66
N ILE A 162 16.86 -21.13 -13.61
CA ILE A 162 15.51 -21.69 -13.71
C ILE A 162 15.38 -22.50 -15.01
N ASP A 163 14.71 -23.64 -14.92
CA ASP A 163 14.41 -24.48 -16.07
C ASP A 163 13.22 -23.92 -16.86
N GLY A 164 13.42 -23.71 -18.16
CA GLY A 164 12.41 -23.15 -19.06
C GLY A 164 12.39 -21.61 -19.16
N LYS A 165 11.38 -21.09 -19.87
CA LYS A 165 11.17 -19.65 -20.10
C LYS A 165 10.16 -19.12 -19.09
N VAL A 166 10.57 -18.19 -18.24
CA VAL A 166 9.72 -17.57 -17.23
C VAL A 166 9.35 -16.14 -17.65
N PRO A 167 8.08 -15.74 -17.58
CA PRO A 167 7.66 -14.36 -17.86
C PRO A 167 8.42 -13.32 -17.01
N GLY A 168 8.86 -12.24 -17.65
CA GLY A 168 9.61 -11.16 -17.02
C GLY A 168 8.96 -10.55 -15.77
N PRO A 169 7.63 -10.35 -15.70
CA PRO A 169 6.96 -9.93 -14.48
C PRO A 169 7.15 -10.88 -13.30
N ILE A 170 7.13 -12.20 -13.55
CA ILE A 170 7.31 -13.22 -12.51
C ILE A 170 8.75 -13.21 -12.02
N LEU A 171 9.74 -13.19 -12.94
CA LEU A 171 11.16 -13.12 -12.55
C LEU A 171 11.50 -11.84 -11.78
N HIS A 172 10.92 -10.71 -12.18
CA HIS A 172 11.10 -9.44 -11.50
C HIS A 172 10.50 -9.47 -10.08
N ALA A 173 9.28 -9.99 -9.94
CA ALA A 173 8.63 -10.12 -8.65
C ALA A 173 9.41 -11.08 -7.73
N PHE A 174 9.88 -12.22 -8.26
CA PHE A 174 10.70 -13.17 -7.52
C PHE A 174 12.02 -12.56 -7.03
N GLY A 175 12.73 -11.82 -7.88
CA GLY A 175 13.95 -11.14 -7.46
C GLY A 175 13.73 -10.07 -6.37
N ARG A 176 12.61 -9.34 -6.41
CA ARG A 176 12.26 -8.42 -5.31
C ARG A 176 11.88 -9.16 -4.03
N TRP A 177 11.15 -10.26 -4.17
CA TRP A 177 10.75 -11.10 -3.05
C TRP A 177 11.95 -11.66 -2.30
N LEU A 178 13.02 -12.07 -3.02
CA LEU A 178 14.25 -12.59 -2.42
C LEU A 178 14.95 -11.60 -1.49
N VAL A 179 14.76 -10.30 -1.70
CA VAL A 179 15.46 -9.24 -0.96
C VAL A 179 14.51 -8.36 -0.16
N ALA A 180 13.26 -8.76 0.01
CA ALA A 180 12.22 -7.93 0.63
C ALA A 180 12.50 -7.62 2.11
N ASP A 181 13.26 -8.47 2.79
CA ASP A 181 13.61 -8.36 4.21
C ASP A 181 14.97 -7.69 4.46
N HIS A 182 15.50 -6.94 3.47
CA HIS A 182 16.82 -6.28 3.58
C HIS A 182 16.95 -5.33 4.78
N GLU A 183 15.87 -4.67 5.18
CA GLU A 183 15.85 -3.73 6.32
C GLU A 183 16.12 -4.43 7.65
N ALA A 184 15.61 -5.67 7.82
CA ALA A 184 15.87 -6.48 9.02
C ALA A 184 17.37 -6.81 9.21
N PHE A 185 18.16 -6.69 8.15
CA PHE A 185 19.61 -6.90 8.17
C PHE A 185 20.41 -5.58 8.20
N GLY A 186 19.72 -4.44 8.36
CA GLY A 186 20.31 -3.11 8.44
C GLY A 186 20.81 -2.57 7.11
N ILE A 187 20.28 -3.07 5.99
CA ILE A 187 20.59 -2.58 4.64
C ILE A 187 19.54 -1.51 4.28
N PRO A 188 19.91 -0.22 4.09
CA PRO A 188 18.94 0.88 3.91
C PRO A 188 18.08 0.82 2.65
N GLY A 189 18.43 -0.04 1.68
CA GLY A 189 17.68 -0.22 0.44
C GLY A 189 17.87 -1.63 -0.10
N PRO A 190 16.93 -2.14 -0.92
CA PRO A 190 17.00 -3.50 -1.38
C PRO A 190 18.22 -3.69 -2.30
N PRO A 191 19.01 -4.76 -2.08
CA PRO A 191 20.02 -5.21 -3.02
C PRO A 191 19.47 -5.31 -4.44
N GLU A 192 20.31 -5.03 -5.42
CA GLU A 192 19.87 -4.83 -6.79
C GLU A 192 19.46 -6.15 -7.44
N SER A 193 18.17 -6.31 -7.71
CA SER A 193 17.64 -7.48 -8.43
C SER A 193 17.70 -7.31 -9.95
N ASN A 194 18.14 -8.36 -10.65
CA ASN A 194 18.17 -8.51 -12.10
C ASN A 194 17.26 -9.69 -12.49
N PRO A 195 16.10 -9.46 -13.13
CA PRO A 195 15.70 -8.23 -13.81
C PRO A 195 15.21 -7.10 -12.88
N LYS A 196 15.73 -5.88 -13.11
CA LYS A 196 15.29 -4.66 -12.41
C LYS A 196 13.87 -4.21 -12.74
N LYS A 197 13.34 -4.65 -13.88
CA LYS A 197 12.04 -4.27 -14.42
C LYS A 197 11.38 -5.50 -15.04
N PRO A 198 10.03 -5.55 -15.10
CA PRO A 198 9.30 -6.67 -15.70
C PRO A 198 9.50 -6.79 -17.22
N SER A 199 10.02 -5.75 -17.88
CA SER A 199 10.36 -5.71 -19.30
C SER A 199 11.57 -4.79 -19.56
N ILE A 200 12.21 -4.93 -20.74
CA ILE A 200 13.41 -4.15 -21.11
C ILE A 200 13.11 -3.25 -22.32
N PRO A 201 12.59 -2.02 -22.12
CA PRO A 201 12.34 -1.07 -23.21
C PRO A 201 13.59 -0.27 -23.63
N LYS A 202 14.61 -0.18 -22.77
CA LYS A 202 15.91 0.47 -23.04
C LYS A 202 17.05 -0.35 -22.44
N PHE A 203 18.19 -0.38 -23.14
CA PHE A 203 19.36 -1.17 -22.77
C PHE A 203 20.25 -0.42 -21.78
N GLY A 204 20.78 -1.11 -20.76
CA GLY A 204 21.70 -0.49 -19.78
C GLY A 204 21.88 -1.22 -18.44
N ASN A 205 21.10 -2.26 -18.16
CA ASN A 205 21.15 -3.02 -16.90
C ASN A 205 21.40 -4.51 -17.17
N PHE A 206 22.67 -4.91 -17.20
CA PHE A 206 23.12 -6.30 -17.31
C PHE A 206 23.90 -6.66 -16.04
N LEU A 207 23.96 -7.95 -15.71
CA LEU A 207 24.77 -8.45 -14.59
C LEU A 207 26.02 -9.14 -15.12
N ARG A 208 27.19 -8.83 -14.55
CA ARG A 208 28.49 -9.42 -14.93
C ARG A 208 28.49 -10.91 -14.63
N PHE A 209 28.88 -11.74 -15.59
CA PHE A 209 28.99 -13.18 -15.40
C PHE A 209 30.05 -13.53 -14.33
N PRO A 210 29.91 -14.70 -13.65
CA PRO A 210 30.93 -15.18 -12.73
C PRO A 210 32.25 -15.44 -13.48
N GLY A 211 33.38 -15.06 -12.88
CA GLY A 211 34.70 -15.09 -13.53
C GLY A 211 35.57 -13.95 -13.03
N ARG A 212 36.34 -13.33 -13.92
CA ARG A 212 37.22 -12.20 -13.58
C ARG A 212 36.43 -10.95 -13.18
N HIS A 213 36.90 -10.21 -12.17
CA HIS A 213 36.37 -8.89 -11.84
C HIS A 213 36.66 -7.87 -12.96
N HIS A 214 35.75 -6.92 -13.17
CA HIS A 214 35.85 -5.97 -14.29
C HIS A 214 36.92 -4.88 -14.08
N THR A 215 37.26 -4.49 -12.85
CA THR A 215 38.31 -3.48 -12.55
C THR A 215 39.57 -4.04 -11.90
N ARG A 216 39.48 -5.21 -11.26
CA ARG A 216 40.54 -5.77 -10.42
C ARG A 216 40.97 -7.10 -11.01
N ASP A 217 42.24 -7.47 -10.83
CA ASP A 217 42.74 -8.76 -11.29
C ASP A 217 42.50 -9.85 -10.25
N VAL A 218 41.21 -10.07 -9.95
CA VAL A 218 40.75 -11.07 -8.98
C VAL A 218 39.62 -11.88 -9.60
N TRP A 219 39.53 -13.14 -9.22
CA TRP A 219 38.56 -14.10 -9.74
C TRP A 219 37.49 -14.42 -8.70
N ALA A 220 36.35 -14.94 -9.17
CA ALA A 220 35.21 -15.20 -8.31
C ALA A 220 35.55 -16.27 -7.25
N ILE A 221 35.33 -15.90 -5.99
CA ILE A 221 35.28 -16.78 -4.82
C ILE A 221 33.84 -17.27 -4.71
N VAL A 222 33.63 -18.57 -4.56
CA VAL A 222 32.29 -19.18 -4.62
C VAL A 222 31.95 -19.82 -3.28
N PHE A 223 30.72 -19.64 -2.81
CA PHE A 223 30.23 -20.32 -1.61
C PHE A 223 29.62 -21.66 -2.01
N ASP A 224 30.17 -22.77 -1.52
CA ASP A 224 29.77 -24.13 -1.92
C ASP A 224 28.63 -24.73 -1.09
N GLY A 225 28.22 -24.03 -0.03
CA GLY A 225 27.22 -24.47 0.94
C GLY A 225 27.80 -24.69 2.34
N GLU A 226 29.09 -25.01 2.42
CA GLU A 226 29.83 -25.20 3.68
C GLU A 226 30.82 -24.05 3.93
N GLY A 227 31.46 -23.55 2.87
CA GLY A 227 32.45 -22.48 2.96
C GLY A 227 32.72 -21.76 1.64
N TRP A 228 33.65 -20.81 1.68
CA TRP A 228 34.11 -20.06 0.51
C TRP A 228 35.32 -20.76 -0.14
N VAL A 229 35.19 -21.14 -1.41
CA VAL A 229 36.21 -21.83 -2.20
C VAL A 229 36.71 -20.96 -3.37
N GLN A 230 37.94 -21.22 -3.82
CA GLN A 230 38.64 -20.49 -4.89
C GLN A 230 39.29 -21.45 -5.90
N GLY A 231 39.79 -20.93 -7.01
CA GLY A 231 40.53 -21.71 -8.01
C GLY A 231 39.71 -22.87 -8.59
N ALA A 232 40.32 -24.06 -8.69
CA ALA A 232 39.70 -25.24 -9.29
C ALA A 232 38.43 -25.70 -8.56
N ALA A 233 38.38 -25.60 -7.23
CA ALA A 233 37.21 -25.98 -6.44
C ALA A 233 36.01 -25.08 -6.74
N ALA A 234 36.23 -23.76 -6.87
CA ALA A 234 35.19 -22.82 -7.27
C ALA A 234 34.65 -23.12 -8.67
N VAL A 235 35.53 -23.43 -9.62
CA VAL A 235 35.16 -23.78 -10.99
C VAL A 235 34.32 -25.06 -11.04
N GLU A 236 34.75 -26.13 -10.36
CA GLU A 236 34.00 -27.39 -10.34
C GLU A 236 32.64 -27.22 -9.63
N HIS A 237 32.56 -26.42 -8.57
CA HIS A 237 31.27 -26.10 -7.95
C HIS A 237 30.34 -25.40 -8.95
N VAL A 238 30.81 -24.37 -9.65
CA VAL A 238 30.02 -23.68 -10.70
C VAL A 238 29.49 -24.67 -11.72
N LEU A 239 30.36 -25.54 -12.25
CA LEU A 239 30.01 -26.54 -13.27
C LEU A 239 28.99 -27.57 -12.76
N SER A 240 28.98 -27.86 -11.45
CA SER A 240 28.05 -28.81 -10.83
C SER A 240 26.60 -28.31 -10.72
N LEU A 241 26.37 -26.98 -10.77
CA LEU A 241 25.07 -26.40 -10.42
C LEU A 241 23.97 -26.73 -11.46
N PRO A 242 22.83 -27.30 -11.02
CA PRO A 242 21.71 -27.60 -11.90
C PRO A 242 20.82 -26.38 -12.17
N ARG A 243 19.89 -26.50 -13.12
CA ARG A 243 18.72 -25.61 -13.21
C ARG A 243 17.67 -26.05 -12.22
N SER A 244 16.96 -25.10 -11.63
CA SER A 244 15.87 -25.36 -10.69
C SER A 244 14.51 -25.31 -11.40
N PRO A 245 13.56 -26.20 -11.08
CA PRO A 245 12.21 -26.14 -11.67
C PRO A 245 11.50 -24.81 -11.38
N VAL A 246 10.76 -24.28 -12.37
CA VAL A 246 9.98 -23.05 -12.20
C VAL A 246 8.95 -23.13 -11.07
N ALA A 247 8.44 -24.33 -10.78
CA ALA A 247 7.46 -24.58 -9.73
C ALA A 247 7.99 -24.32 -8.30
N LEU A 248 9.31 -24.20 -8.12
CA LEU A 248 9.90 -23.84 -6.83
C LEU A 248 9.74 -22.35 -6.50
N ILE A 249 9.38 -21.50 -7.49
CA ILE A 249 9.10 -20.08 -7.23
C ILE A 249 7.84 -20.00 -6.34
N PRO A 250 7.93 -19.44 -5.11
CA PRO A 250 6.80 -19.43 -4.20
C PRO A 250 5.60 -18.64 -4.76
N PRO A 251 4.35 -19.06 -4.50
CA PRO A 251 3.17 -18.28 -4.90
C PRO A 251 3.16 -16.85 -4.34
N GLY A 252 3.71 -16.64 -3.15
CA GLY A 252 3.89 -15.29 -2.55
C GLY A 252 4.90 -14.40 -3.28
N ALA A 253 5.69 -14.96 -4.20
CA ALA A 253 6.57 -14.22 -5.10
C ALA A 253 5.88 -13.85 -6.43
N ALA A 254 4.59 -14.16 -6.60
CA ALA A 254 3.84 -13.82 -7.79
C ALA A 254 3.65 -12.29 -7.92
N PRO A 255 3.54 -11.77 -9.16
CA PRO A 255 3.26 -10.36 -9.37
C PRO A 255 1.94 -9.99 -8.71
N VAL A 256 1.96 -9.07 -7.74
CA VAL A 256 0.73 -8.42 -7.27
C VAL A 256 0.10 -7.74 -8.47
N PRO A 257 -1.14 -8.07 -8.87
CA PRO A 257 -1.78 -7.44 -10.01
C PRO A 257 -1.91 -5.94 -9.74
N LYS A 258 -1.10 -5.14 -10.46
CA LYS A 258 -1.34 -3.70 -10.51
C LYS A 258 -2.68 -3.48 -11.20
N PRO A 259 -3.55 -2.59 -10.69
CA PRO A 259 -4.70 -2.15 -11.47
C PRO A 259 -4.18 -1.62 -12.81
N GLU A 260 -4.67 -2.18 -13.92
CA GLU A 260 -4.26 -1.77 -15.25
C GLU A 260 -4.49 -0.27 -15.40
N ARG A 261 -3.41 0.49 -15.55
CA ARG A 261 -3.52 1.84 -16.10
C ARG A 261 -3.97 1.68 -17.55
N PRO A 262 -5.02 2.38 -18.00
CA PRO A 262 -5.50 2.26 -19.36
C PRO A 262 -4.34 2.53 -20.32
N LYS A 263 -4.07 1.57 -21.21
CA LYS A 263 -3.12 1.76 -22.31
C LYS A 263 -3.61 2.97 -23.11
N ARG A 264 -2.81 4.05 -23.15
CA ARG A 264 -2.98 5.06 -24.19
C ARG A 264 -2.86 4.31 -25.51
N LEU A 265 -3.94 4.33 -26.30
CA LEU A 265 -3.90 3.93 -27.70
C LEU A 265 -2.71 4.66 -28.35
N SER A 266 -1.76 3.90 -28.87
CA SER A 266 -0.81 4.43 -29.83
C SER A 266 -1.62 4.86 -31.04
N VAL A 267 -1.82 6.18 -31.15
CA VAL A 267 -2.33 6.79 -32.37
C VAL A 267 -1.29 6.49 -33.45
N VAL A 268 -1.65 5.58 -34.36
CA VAL A 268 -1.04 5.51 -35.67
C VAL A 268 -1.25 6.90 -36.29
N HIS A 269 -0.18 7.65 -36.49
CA HIS A 269 -0.23 8.88 -37.27
C HIS A 269 -0.56 8.51 -38.72
N THR A 270 -1.85 8.40 -39.05
CA THR A 270 -2.29 8.64 -40.42
C THR A 270 -2.32 10.14 -40.62
N THR A 271 -1.48 10.60 -41.54
CA THR A 271 -1.34 11.98 -42.00
C THR A 271 -2.67 12.46 -42.60
N ALA A 272 -3.57 13.00 -41.79
CA ALA A 272 -4.71 13.81 -42.25
C ALA A 272 -5.15 14.72 -41.11
N GLY A 273 -5.01 16.03 -41.32
CA GLY A 273 -5.30 17.04 -40.31
C GLY A 273 -6.76 17.04 -39.88
N VAL A 274 -6.99 16.85 -38.58
CA VAL A 274 -8.22 17.25 -37.89
C VAL A 274 -7.80 17.84 -36.55
N GLN A 275 -8.00 19.14 -36.38
CA GLN A 275 -7.78 19.84 -35.11
C GLN A 275 -8.85 19.43 -34.11
N PHE A 276 -8.45 18.88 -32.96
CA PHE A 276 -9.31 18.69 -31.80
C PHE A 276 -9.03 19.81 -30.79
N GLU A 277 -10.01 20.67 -30.53
CA GLU A 277 -9.98 21.57 -29.36
C GLU A 277 -10.41 20.82 -28.10
N PRO A 278 -9.59 20.77 -27.03
CA PRO A 278 -10.01 20.21 -25.75
C PRO A 278 -10.88 21.22 -24.98
N GLN A 279 -12.09 20.80 -24.58
CA GLN A 279 -12.94 21.60 -23.70
C GLN A 279 -12.32 21.71 -22.30
N VAL A 280 -11.94 22.93 -21.91
CA VAL A 280 -11.37 23.29 -20.60
C VAL A 280 -12.45 23.87 -19.69
N HIS A 281 -12.39 23.52 -18.39
CA HIS A 281 -13.24 24.11 -17.36
C HIS A 281 -13.00 25.63 -17.28
N PRO A 282 -14.05 26.49 -17.34
CA PRO A 282 -13.91 27.94 -17.56
C PRO A 282 -13.31 28.75 -16.40
N ARG A 283 -12.59 28.14 -15.44
CA ARG A 283 -12.07 28.80 -14.22
C ARG A 283 -10.66 28.38 -13.76
N ASP A 284 -9.86 27.68 -14.57
CA ASP A 284 -8.47 27.36 -14.23
C ASP A 284 -7.49 28.42 -14.76
N VAL A 285 -7.09 29.34 -13.89
CA VAL A 285 -6.18 30.45 -14.21
C VAL A 285 -4.78 29.98 -14.64
N PHE A 286 -4.32 28.83 -14.13
CA PHE A 286 -2.99 28.31 -14.45
C PHE A 286 -2.96 27.65 -15.82
N ALA A 287 -4.00 26.87 -16.16
CA ALA A 287 -4.13 26.29 -17.49
C ALA A 287 -4.24 27.37 -18.58
N GLU A 288 -4.98 28.45 -18.29
CA GLU A 288 -5.08 29.60 -19.18
C GLU A 288 -3.76 30.34 -19.32
N TYR A 289 -3.08 30.63 -18.20
CA TYR A 289 -1.76 31.27 -18.22
C TYR A 289 -0.74 30.43 -18.99
N ASN A 290 -0.65 29.13 -18.70
CA ASN A 290 0.34 28.23 -19.31
C ASN A 290 0.22 28.13 -20.83
N ARG A 291 -1.00 28.25 -21.39
CA ARG A 291 -1.23 28.24 -22.84
C ARG A 291 -0.81 29.53 -23.54
N ARG A 292 -0.67 30.64 -22.80
CA ARG A 292 -0.26 31.94 -23.35
C ARG A 292 1.26 32.19 -23.28
N VAL A 293 2.00 31.30 -22.62
CA VAL A 293 3.45 31.45 -22.46
C VAL A 293 4.18 30.66 -23.53
N GLU A 294 4.93 31.39 -24.35
CA GLU A 294 5.75 30.84 -25.42
C GLU A 294 7.04 30.17 -24.91
N LEU A 295 7.57 29.20 -25.67
CA LEU A 295 8.82 28.51 -25.33
C LEU A 295 9.97 29.48 -25.06
N GLY A 296 10.08 30.54 -25.86
CA GLY A 296 11.11 31.56 -25.71
C GLY A 296 11.08 32.28 -24.37
N MET A 297 9.90 32.47 -23.76
CA MET A 297 9.77 33.12 -22.44
C MET A 297 10.27 32.21 -21.32
N VAL A 298 9.93 30.92 -21.36
CA VAL A 298 10.43 29.95 -20.36
C VAL A 298 11.94 29.78 -20.48
N VAL A 299 12.47 29.78 -21.70
CA VAL A 299 13.91 29.77 -21.97
C VAL A 299 14.58 31.02 -21.37
N ALA A 300 14.02 32.20 -21.61
CA ALA A 300 14.55 33.45 -21.06
C ALA A 300 14.52 33.46 -19.52
N TRP A 301 13.49 32.90 -18.87
CA TRP A 301 13.48 32.79 -17.40
C TRP A 301 14.62 31.91 -16.88
N HIS A 302 14.90 30.78 -17.53
CA HIS A 302 16.01 29.92 -17.14
C HIS A 302 17.38 30.57 -17.38
N GLU A 303 17.57 31.35 -18.45
CA GLU A 303 18.82 32.06 -18.74
C GLU A 303 19.01 33.27 -17.81
N GLN A 304 18.00 34.14 -17.70
CA GLN A 304 18.11 35.44 -17.03
C GLN A 304 17.88 35.37 -15.52
N LEU A 305 16.92 34.56 -15.06
CA LEU A 305 16.59 34.43 -13.64
C LEU A 305 17.31 33.23 -13.01
N GLY A 306 17.53 32.17 -13.78
CA GLY A 306 18.22 30.96 -13.34
C GLY A 306 19.74 30.95 -13.56
N GLY A 307 20.28 31.82 -14.41
CA GLY A 307 21.70 31.81 -14.77
C GLY A 307 22.15 30.51 -15.45
N HIS A 308 21.26 29.87 -16.21
CA HIS A 308 21.52 28.61 -16.91
C HIS A 308 21.90 28.87 -18.37
N GLU A 309 22.81 28.07 -18.91
CA GLU A 309 23.31 28.21 -20.29
C GLU A 309 22.57 27.25 -21.23
N VAL A 310 22.08 27.72 -22.38
CA VAL A 310 21.52 26.85 -23.41
C VAL A 310 22.65 26.08 -24.09
N THR A 311 22.53 24.75 -24.10
CA THR A 311 23.53 23.82 -24.67
C THR A 311 23.07 23.15 -25.96
N GLY A 312 21.78 23.23 -26.27
CA GLY A 312 21.22 22.74 -27.52
C GLY A 312 19.83 23.31 -27.74
N ARG A 313 19.55 23.77 -28.96
CA ARG A 313 18.27 24.38 -29.34
C ARG A 313 17.67 23.63 -30.53
N GLY A 314 16.60 22.89 -30.28
CA GLY A 314 15.73 22.30 -31.30
C GLY A 314 14.42 23.09 -31.42
N VAL A 315 13.58 22.69 -32.38
CA VAL A 315 12.31 23.38 -32.69
C VAL A 315 11.35 23.39 -31.48
N ASP A 316 11.16 22.23 -30.85
CA ASP A 316 10.22 22.07 -29.72
C ASP A 316 10.91 21.71 -28.40
N ARG A 317 12.24 21.84 -28.34
CA ARG A 317 13.04 21.42 -27.19
C ARG A 317 14.32 22.22 -27.05
N VAL A 318 14.60 22.68 -25.83
CA VAL A 318 15.82 23.41 -25.48
C VAL A 318 16.50 22.72 -24.31
N GLU A 319 17.78 22.42 -24.46
CA GLU A 319 18.63 21.78 -23.46
C GLU A 319 19.44 22.83 -22.70
N PHE A 320 19.53 22.69 -21.38
CA PHE A 320 20.23 23.63 -20.51
C PHE A 320 21.33 22.97 -19.69
N ARG A 321 22.39 23.72 -19.44
CA ARG A 321 23.41 23.43 -18.46
C ARG A 321 23.30 24.44 -17.31
N ARG A 322 23.40 23.93 -16.08
CA ARG A 322 23.38 24.78 -14.88
C ARG A 322 24.67 25.59 -14.78
N GLY A 323 24.57 26.88 -14.43
CA GLY A 323 25.73 27.72 -14.10
C GLY A 323 26.53 27.14 -12.92
N GLY A 324 27.86 27.08 -13.07
CA GLY A 324 28.80 26.57 -12.05
C GLY A 324 29.11 25.06 -12.09
N LYS A 325 28.79 24.35 -13.19
CA LYS A 325 29.10 22.92 -13.34
C LYS A 325 30.20 22.67 -14.39
N ASP A 326 31.39 22.30 -13.93
CA ASP A 326 32.51 21.89 -14.79
C ASP A 326 32.41 20.37 -15.09
N GLY A 327 31.89 20.04 -16.28
CA GLY A 327 31.72 18.66 -16.73
C GLY A 327 30.62 18.56 -17.78
N GLY A 328 30.98 18.23 -19.03
CA GLY A 328 30.18 18.44 -20.25
C GLY A 328 28.89 17.62 -20.43
N GLY A 329 27.90 17.77 -19.55
CA GLY A 329 26.56 17.17 -19.68
C GLY A 329 25.40 18.14 -19.47
N ASN A 330 24.29 17.93 -20.18
CA ASN A 330 23.06 18.71 -20.02
C ASN A 330 22.44 18.43 -18.63
N SER A 331 21.91 19.48 -18.00
CA SER A 331 21.37 19.44 -16.63
C SER A 331 19.85 19.24 -16.62
N PHE A 332 19.12 19.90 -17.51
CA PHE A 332 17.67 19.79 -17.65
C PHE A 332 17.24 20.28 -19.05
N ASN A 333 15.96 20.15 -19.42
CA ASN A 333 15.45 20.66 -20.70
C ASN A 333 14.05 21.28 -20.57
N VAL A 334 13.68 22.13 -21.53
CA VAL A 334 12.31 22.61 -21.73
C VAL A 334 11.81 22.03 -23.04
N ALA A 335 10.67 21.35 -23.02
CA ALA A 335 10.05 20.76 -24.20
C ALA A 335 8.59 21.17 -24.33
N VAL A 336 8.16 21.51 -25.54
CA VAL A 336 6.76 21.85 -25.83
C VAL A 336 5.94 20.56 -25.85
N ARG A 337 4.88 20.51 -25.04
CA ARG A 337 3.91 19.41 -24.99
C ARG A 337 2.52 19.98 -25.10
N ASP A 338 1.77 19.52 -26.10
CA ASP A 338 0.39 19.98 -26.36
C ASP A 338 0.27 21.53 -26.41
N GLY A 339 1.28 22.19 -27.01
CA GLY A 339 1.35 23.66 -27.13
C GLY A 339 1.85 24.41 -25.89
N VAL A 340 2.20 23.71 -24.80
CA VAL A 340 2.71 24.31 -23.56
C VAL A 340 4.19 23.97 -23.36
N PRO A 341 5.08 24.94 -23.13
CA PRO A 341 6.48 24.67 -22.80
C PRO A 341 6.61 24.15 -21.37
N VAL A 342 7.09 22.91 -21.21
CA VAL A 342 7.22 22.23 -19.91
C VAL A 342 8.68 21.91 -19.63
N THR A 343 9.15 22.24 -18.43
CA THR A 343 10.52 22.00 -17.98
C THR A 343 10.67 20.62 -17.34
N TYR A 344 11.58 19.79 -17.83
CA TYR A 344 11.82 18.39 -17.42
C TYR A 344 13.26 18.15 -16.94
N ASN A 345 13.46 17.06 -16.18
CA ASN A 345 14.76 16.56 -15.70
C ASN A 345 15.52 17.53 -14.78
N PHE A 346 14.83 18.25 -13.90
CA PHE A 346 15.47 19.08 -12.88
C PHE A 346 16.02 18.21 -11.73
N SER A 347 17.32 18.29 -11.43
CA SER A 347 17.88 17.66 -10.22
C SER A 347 17.45 18.42 -8.96
N SER A 348 17.19 17.72 -7.86
CA SER A 348 16.81 18.28 -6.54
C SER A 348 17.78 19.33 -5.99
N ASN A 349 19.05 19.31 -6.40
CA ASN A 349 20.08 20.28 -5.97
C ASN A 349 19.91 21.70 -6.54
N ALA A 350 18.89 21.95 -7.37
CA ALA A 350 18.56 23.29 -7.89
C ALA A 350 17.35 23.93 -7.20
N GLY A 351 16.85 23.34 -6.11
CA GLY A 351 15.73 23.88 -5.33
C GLY A 351 14.35 23.62 -5.90
N ILE A 352 14.23 22.83 -6.98
CA ILE A 352 12.96 22.54 -7.66
C ILE A 352 12.54 21.06 -7.45
N PRO A 353 11.25 20.76 -7.15
CA PRO A 353 10.76 19.40 -6.94
C PRO A 353 10.95 18.48 -8.16
N HIS A 354 11.34 17.23 -7.91
CA HIS A 354 11.65 16.22 -8.93
C HIS A 354 10.39 15.46 -9.40
N ASN A 355 10.39 15.02 -10.67
CA ASN A 355 9.57 13.96 -11.31
C ASN A 355 8.28 14.20 -12.13
N ASP A 356 7.65 15.38 -12.22
CA ASP A 356 6.40 15.49 -13.03
C ASP A 356 6.41 16.54 -14.17
N GLY A 357 7.52 17.24 -14.38
CA GLY A 357 7.60 18.33 -15.36
C GLY A 357 6.88 19.59 -14.87
N LEU A 358 7.50 20.76 -15.03
CA LEU A 358 6.92 22.02 -14.57
C LEU A 358 6.37 22.85 -15.71
N GLY A 359 5.11 23.25 -15.59
CA GLY A 359 4.49 24.20 -16.52
C GLY A 359 4.95 25.64 -16.29
N PRO A 360 4.68 26.56 -17.23
CA PRO A 360 5.16 27.94 -17.18
C PRO A 360 4.83 28.70 -15.89
N SER A 361 3.61 28.58 -15.37
CA SER A 361 3.20 29.20 -14.10
C SER A 361 4.01 28.72 -12.92
N GLN A 362 4.39 27.44 -12.87
CA GLN A 362 5.19 26.88 -11.79
C GLN A 362 6.65 27.35 -11.88
N VAL A 363 7.21 27.41 -13.10
CA VAL A 363 8.57 27.92 -13.34
C VAL A 363 8.66 29.41 -12.96
N ARG A 364 7.68 30.23 -13.37
CA ARG A 364 7.63 31.64 -13.01
C ARG A 364 7.42 31.86 -11.52
N CYS A 365 6.48 31.13 -10.91
CA CYS A 365 6.24 31.20 -9.47
C CYS A 365 7.52 30.87 -8.68
N PHE A 366 8.23 29.82 -9.09
CA PHE A 366 9.49 29.43 -8.47
C PHE A 366 10.54 30.53 -8.55
N TYR A 367 10.80 31.11 -9.72
CA TYR A 367 11.81 32.16 -9.85
C TYR A 367 11.45 33.45 -9.11
N GLU A 368 10.16 33.78 -9.01
CA GLU A 368 9.72 35.02 -8.36
C GLU A 368 9.54 34.89 -6.85
N LYS A 369 9.24 33.69 -6.33
CA LYS A 369 8.90 33.47 -4.92
C LYS A 369 9.88 32.54 -4.20
N GLY A 370 10.82 31.93 -4.90
CA GLY A 370 11.79 30.97 -4.37
C GLY A 370 11.19 29.59 -4.05
N ALA A 371 9.89 29.39 -4.26
CA ALA A 371 9.16 28.15 -4.04
C ALA A 371 7.91 28.08 -4.93
N CYS A 372 7.38 26.88 -5.15
CA CYS A 372 6.13 26.65 -5.88
C CYS A 372 5.19 25.68 -5.12
N ASP A 373 5.21 25.73 -3.78
CA ASP A 373 4.32 24.98 -2.90
C ASP A 373 2.85 25.45 -2.98
N THR A 374 1.94 24.72 -2.32
CA THR A 374 0.50 24.99 -2.38
C THR A 374 0.10 26.39 -1.91
N ARG A 375 0.77 26.94 -0.89
CA ARG A 375 0.48 28.27 -0.37
C ARG A 375 0.97 29.32 -1.37
N THR A 376 2.21 29.20 -1.81
CA THR A 376 2.87 30.13 -2.72
C THR A 376 2.16 30.16 -4.08
N MET A 377 1.74 29.00 -4.59
CA MET A 377 0.92 28.90 -5.81
C MET A 377 -0.46 29.53 -5.62
N ARG A 378 -1.11 29.41 -4.45
CA ARG A 378 -2.41 30.06 -4.19
C ARG A 378 -2.31 31.59 -4.21
N GLU A 379 -1.26 32.14 -3.60
CA GLU A 379 -0.98 33.59 -3.65
C GLU A 379 -0.65 34.04 -5.09
N PHE A 380 0.10 33.22 -5.82
CA PHE A 380 0.43 33.46 -7.22
C PHE A 380 -0.80 33.40 -8.14
N ALA A 381 -1.78 32.55 -7.85
CA ALA A 381 -3.04 32.46 -8.59
C ALA A 381 -3.82 33.78 -8.60
N ALA A 382 -3.89 34.47 -7.46
CA ALA A 382 -4.59 35.75 -7.34
C ALA A 382 -3.93 36.82 -8.23
N ARG A 383 -2.60 36.83 -8.28
CA ARG A 383 -1.86 37.72 -9.18
C ARG A 383 -2.06 37.37 -10.66
N LEU A 384 -2.01 36.09 -11.02
CA LEU A 384 -2.29 35.66 -12.40
C LEU A 384 -3.72 36.02 -12.85
N ARG A 385 -4.69 36.00 -11.94
CA ARG A 385 -6.06 36.48 -12.22
C ARG A 385 -6.08 37.96 -12.55
N GLY A 386 -5.37 38.79 -11.78
CA GLY A 386 -5.19 40.21 -12.09
C GLY A 386 -4.50 40.43 -13.43
N GLU A 387 -3.40 39.71 -13.71
CA GLU A 387 -2.65 39.80 -14.98
C GLU A 387 -3.47 39.35 -16.20
N LEU A 388 -4.35 38.36 -16.04
CA LEU A 388 -5.26 37.88 -17.08
C LEU A 388 -6.58 38.66 -17.14
N GLY A 389 -6.76 39.69 -16.30
CA GLY A 389 -7.93 40.55 -16.27
C GLY A 389 -9.20 39.90 -15.68
N TRP A 390 -9.07 38.81 -14.93
CA TRP A 390 -10.19 38.06 -14.33
C TRP A 390 -10.87 38.80 -13.15
N ASP A 391 -10.23 39.81 -12.58
CA ASP A 391 -10.75 40.56 -11.42
C ASP A 391 -11.75 41.67 -11.78
N LYS A 392 -12.09 41.86 -13.08
CA LYS A 392 -13.03 42.90 -13.55
C LYS A 392 -14.40 42.39 -14.00
N ALA A 393 -14.77 41.14 -13.70
CA ALA A 393 -16.11 40.62 -13.97
C ALA A 393 -16.75 40.10 -12.67
N GLU A 394 -17.51 40.99 -12.02
CA GLU A 394 -18.78 40.76 -11.30
C GLU A 394 -18.93 41.69 -10.09
N SER A 395 -19.62 42.81 -10.32
CA SER A 395 -20.18 43.69 -9.29
C SER A 395 -21.61 43.27 -8.94
N SER A 396 -21.78 42.58 -7.79
CA SER A 396 -22.91 42.63 -6.79
C SER A 396 -24.38 42.38 -7.23
N PRO A 397 -25.38 42.22 -6.31
CA PRO A 397 -25.35 42.01 -4.84
C PRO A 397 -26.29 40.86 -4.34
N GLY A 398 -26.11 40.43 -3.08
CA GLY A 398 -27.15 39.69 -2.34
C GLY A 398 -26.64 39.04 -1.05
N GLY A 399 -26.90 39.68 0.09
CA GLY A 399 -26.55 39.20 1.44
C GLY A 399 -27.65 38.38 2.12
N HIS A 400 -27.46 38.18 3.44
CA HIS A 400 -28.23 37.41 4.45
C HIS A 400 -27.78 35.96 4.64
N ASP A 401 -27.67 35.40 5.85
CA ASP A 401 -27.58 35.91 7.23
C ASP A 401 -27.17 34.70 8.10
N ASP A 402 -26.54 34.96 9.24
CA ASP A 402 -26.22 33.95 10.26
C ASP A 402 -27.48 33.49 11.01
N GLY A 403 -27.55 32.19 11.36
CA GLY A 403 -28.65 31.65 12.17
C GLY A 403 -28.31 30.33 12.87
N THR A 404 -28.23 30.39 14.20
CA THR A 404 -27.88 29.32 15.15
C THR A 404 -29.07 28.42 15.56
N ALA A 405 -28.72 27.14 15.82
CA ALA A 405 -29.26 26.19 16.80
C ALA A 405 -30.75 25.73 16.78
N GLY A 406 -30.94 24.40 16.78
CA GLY A 406 -32.16 23.73 17.24
C GLY A 406 -32.08 22.21 17.12
N GLY A 407 -32.01 21.50 18.27
CA GLY A 407 -32.01 20.04 18.34
C GLY A 407 -33.40 19.43 18.11
N GLY A 408 -33.43 18.22 17.55
CA GLY A 408 -34.63 17.42 17.30
C GLY A 408 -34.25 16.00 16.89
N ALA A 409 -35.03 15.02 17.34
CA ALA A 409 -34.75 13.59 17.35
C ALA A 409 -34.35 12.95 16.00
N ALA A 410 -33.57 11.86 16.08
CA ALA A 410 -33.23 11.02 14.95
C ALA A 410 -34.50 10.44 14.28
N PRO A 411 -34.65 10.55 12.95
CA PRO A 411 -35.78 9.96 12.25
C PRO A 411 -35.61 8.43 12.20
N PRO A 412 -36.71 7.65 12.09
CA PRO A 412 -36.64 6.21 11.92
C PRO A 412 -35.92 5.86 10.61
N PRO A 413 -35.33 4.65 10.49
CA PRO A 413 -34.66 4.24 9.26
C PRO A 413 -35.65 4.32 8.09
N PRO A 414 -35.24 4.85 6.93
CA PRO A 414 -36.11 4.88 5.77
C PRO A 414 -36.43 3.43 5.39
N ALA A 415 -37.72 3.11 5.37
CA ALA A 415 -38.22 1.96 4.62
C ALA A 415 -37.60 2.02 3.22
N ALA A 416 -37.14 0.87 2.72
CA ALA A 416 -36.56 0.68 1.40
C ALA A 416 -37.18 1.68 0.42
N ALA A 417 -36.37 2.57 -0.13
CA ALA A 417 -36.83 3.56 -1.09
C ALA A 417 -37.52 2.79 -2.22
N ALA A 418 -38.84 2.73 -2.14
CA ALA A 418 -39.67 2.32 -3.25
C ALA A 418 -39.26 3.24 -4.38
N ALA A 419 -38.74 2.64 -5.46
CA ALA A 419 -38.49 3.33 -6.71
C ALA A 419 -39.73 4.22 -6.98
N PRO A 420 -39.55 5.50 -7.39
CA PRO A 420 -40.68 6.35 -7.66
C PRO A 420 -41.61 5.62 -8.63
N ALA A 421 -42.82 5.33 -8.14
CA ALA A 421 -43.92 4.86 -8.96
C ALA A 421 -44.17 5.90 -10.07
N GLY A 422 -44.66 5.43 -11.24
CA GLY A 422 -44.82 6.19 -12.49
C GLY A 422 -45.50 7.56 -12.34
N ASP A 423 -45.42 8.49 -13.27
CA ASP A 423 -45.36 8.49 -14.74
C ASP A 423 -44.42 9.65 -15.17
N HIS A 424 -43.87 9.76 -16.39
CA HIS A 424 -44.54 10.18 -17.62
C HIS A 424 -43.69 9.73 -18.83
N PHE A 425 -44.11 8.70 -19.56
CA PHE A 425 -43.40 8.22 -20.74
C PHE A 425 -44.22 8.25 -22.04
N GLU A 426 -45.39 8.89 -22.02
CA GLU A 426 -46.17 9.14 -23.24
C GLU A 426 -45.47 10.17 -24.16
N GLY A 427 -45.47 9.90 -25.47
CA GLY A 427 -45.13 10.89 -26.50
C GLY A 427 -43.65 11.03 -26.87
N THR A 428 -42.79 10.08 -26.52
CA THR A 428 -41.35 10.21 -26.85
C THR A 428 -41.05 9.71 -28.25
N PRO A 429 -40.31 10.49 -29.05
CA PRO A 429 -40.06 10.13 -30.43
C PRO A 429 -39.44 8.74 -30.54
N GLU A 430 -40.10 7.87 -31.33
CA GLU A 430 -39.55 6.59 -31.75
C GLU A 430 -38.20 6.83 -32.46
N HIS A 431 -37.32 5.82 -32.43
CA HIS A 431 -36.03 5.86 -33.12
C HIS A 431 -35.09 7.00 -32.65
N THR A 432 -34.91 7.13 -31.33
CA THR A 432 -33.96 8.07 -30.72
C THR A 432 -33.06 7.40 -29.68
N ASP A 433 -31.90 7.98 -29.38
CA ASP A 433 -31.02 7.52 -28.30
C ASP A 433 -31.73 7.55 -26.93
N LEU A 434 -32.68 8.47 -26.74
CA LEU A 434 -33.53 8.53 -25.55
C LEU A 434 -34.47 7.32 -25.46
N ALA A 435 -35.09 6.90 -26.58
CA ALA A 435 -35.89 5.68 -26.62
C ALA A 435 -35.05 4.43 -26.29
N ASN A 436 -33.81 4.36 -26.80
CA ASN A 436 -32.87 3.30 -26.45
C ASN A 436 -32.56 3.29 -24.93
N ALA A 437 -32.27 4.46 -24.35
CA ALA A 437 -32.01 4.60 -22.92
C ALA A 437 -33.18 4.11 -22.06
N ARG A 438 -34.42 4.38 -22.47
CA ARG A 438 -35.60 3.86 -21.75
C ARG A 438 -35.73 2.36 -21.84
N GLN A 439 -35.45 1.79 -23.00
CA GLN A 439 -35.47 0.35 -23.13
C GLN A 439 -34.41 -0.30 -22.24
N PHE A 440 -33.22 0.29 -22.14
CA PHE A 440 -32.19 -0.16 -21.22
C PHE A 440 -32.62 -0.07 -19.75
N VAL A 441 -33.24 1.05 -19.35
CA VAL A 441 -33.79 1.21 -17.99
C VAL A 441 -34.88 0.17 -17.73
N ALA A 442 -35.80 -0.06 -18.66
CA ALA A 442 -36.84 -1.06 -18.52
C ALA A 442 -36.27 -2.48 -18.36
N ASP A 443 -35.20 -2.81 -19.10
CA ASP A 443 -34.57 -4.12 -19.06
C ASP A 443 -33.72 -4.35 -17.79
N HIS A 444 -33.14 -3.28 -17.23
CA HIS A 444 -32.03 -3.41 -16.27
C HIS A 444 -32.14 -2.55 -15.00
N ARG A 445 -33.22 -1.78 -14.79
CA ARG A 445 -33.40 -0.90 -13.61
C ARG A 445 -33.18 -1.59 -12.26
N ASP A 446 -33.54 -2.86 -12.14
CA ASP A 446 -33.44 -3.59 -10.88
C ASP A 446 -32.03 -4.20 -10.66
N ASN A 447 -31.12 -4.08 -11.65
CA ASN A 447 -29.78 -4.65 -11.63
C ASN A 447 -28.67 -3.61 -11.87
N VAL A 448 -29.01 -2.37 -12.24
CA VAL A 448 -28.03 -1.34 -12.59
C VAL A 448 -28.36 -0.05 -11.86
N ILE A 449 -27.39 0.48 -11.13
CA ILE A 449 -27.50 1.74 -10.40
C ILE A 449 -26.34 2.64 -10.80
N PHE A 450 -26.58 3.94 -10.89
CA PHE A 450 -25.53 4.94 -11.08
C PHE A 450 -25.35 5.75 -9.78
N ALA A 451 -24.19 5.64 -9.16
CA ALA A 451 -23.84 6.43 -7.98
C ALA A 451 -23.27 7.79 -8.40
N ASP A 452 -23.98 8.88 -8.08
CA ASP A 452 -23.61 10.22 -8.55
C ASP A 452 -22.40 10.82 -7.82
N ASP A 453 -22.24 10.52 -6.54
CA ASP A 453 -21.08 10.91 -5.72
C ASP A 453 -19.79 10.23 -6.19
N LEU A 454 -19.89 8.96 -6.60
CA LEU A 454 -18.76 8.15 -7.11
C LEU A 454 -18.59 8.18 -8.63
N LYS A 455 -19.52 8.82 -9.35
CA LYS A 455 -19.56 8.93 -10.82
C LYS A 455 -19.40 7.59 -11.57
N CYS A 456 -19.93 6.50 -11.01
CA CYS A 456 -19.79 5.16 -11.58
C CYS A 456 -21.08 4.34 -11.50
N TYR A 457 -21.14 3.28 -12.31
CA TYR A 457 -22.21 2.30 -12.24
C TYR A 457 -21.91 1.25 -11.17
N PHE A 458 -22.97 0.64 -10.67
CA PHE A 458 -22.96 -0.60 -9.90
C PHE A 458 -23.91 -1.58 -10.58
N VAL A 459 -23.45 -2.82 -10.78
CA VAL A 459 -24.24 -3.86 -11.44
C VAL A 459 -24.36 -5.07 -10.52
N PHE A 460 -25.58 -5.52 -10.27
CA PHE A 460 -25.81 -6.72 -9.48
C PHE A 460 -25.46 -7.96 -10.30
N ASN A 461 -24.51 -8.77 -9.81
CA ASN A 461 -24.03 -9.97 -10.52
C ASN A 461 -24.68 -11.27 -10.05
N GLY A 462 -25.75 -11.19 -9.26
CA GLY A 462 -26.41 -12.33 -8.63
C GLY A 462 -26.00 -12.58 -7.17
N LYS A 463 -24.87 -12.02 -6.73
CA LYS A 463 -24.37 -12.13 -5.34
C LYS A 463 -24.09 -10.79 -4.67
N VAL A 464 -23.60 -9.82 -5.45
CA VAL A 464 -23.10 -8.54 -4.94
C VAL A 464 -23.33 -7.43 -5.96
N TRP A 465 -23.46 -6.18 -5.49
CA TRP A 465 -23.41 -4.99 -6.33
C TRP A 465 -21.96 -4.66 -6.68
N GLU A 466 -21.55 -5.05 -7.88
CA GLU A 466 -20.19 -4.89 -8.37
C GLU A 466 -19.98 -3.48 -8.93
N ARG A 467 -18.94 -2.81 -8.47
CA ARG A 467 -18.56 -1.47 -8.95
C ARG A 467 -18.06 -1.55 -10.40
N ASP A 468 -18.62 -0.72 -11.27
CA ASP A 468 -18.26 -0.60 -12.69
C ASP A 468 -17.85 0.85 -13.03
N PRO A 469 -16.60 1.25 -12.69
CA PRO A 469 -16.11 2.62 -12.84
C PRO A 469 -16.17 3.16 -14.28
N ASN A 470 -15.96 2.27 -15.26
CA ASN A 470 -15.87 2.63 -16.67
C ASN A 470 -17.19 2.38 -17.42
N GLY A 471 -18.21 1.81 -16.77
CA GLY A 471 -19.47 1.45 -17.42
C GLY A 471 -19.34 0.29 -18.40
N ASN A 472 -18.33 -0.58 -18.24
CA ASN A 472 -18.09 -1.69 -19.15
C ASN A 472 -19.15 -2.79 -18.99
N ILE A 473 -19.57 -3.08 -17.76
CA ILE A 473 -20.62 -4.06 -17.48
C ILE A 473 -21.97 -3.49 -17.94
N ALA A 474 -22.26 -2.24 -17.59
CA ALA A 474 -23.46 -1.54 -18.08
C ALA A 474 -23.50 -1.48 -19.62
N GLY A 475 -22.36 -1.24 -20.27
CA GLY A 475 -22.22 -1.27 -21.72
C GLY A 475 -22.53 -2.64 -22.35
N ARG A 476 -22.10 -3.74 -21.73
CA ARG A 476 -22.45 -5.10 -22.18
C ARG A 476 -23.95 -5.39 -22.03
N LEU A 477 -24.57 -4.93 -20.95
CA LEU A 477 -26.03 -5.05 -20.78
C LEU A 477 -26.77 -4.23 -21.85
N ALA A 478 -26.28 -3.03 -22.16
CA ALA A 478 -26.79 -2.21 -23.26
C ALA A 478 -26.69 -2.93 -24.62
N GLN A 479 -25.60 -3.63 -24.90
CA GLN A 479 -25.47 -4.48 -26.09
C GLN A 479 -26.53 -5.59 -26.13
N GLN A 480 -26.86 -6.19 -24.98
CA GLN A 480 -27.93 -7.19 -24.90
C GLN A 480 -29.31 -6.57 -25.18
N THR A 481 -29.59 -5.38 -24.64
CA THR A 481 -30.81 -4.61 -24.93
C THR A 481 -30.99 -4.39 -26.44
N VAL A 482 -29.99 -3.83 -27.13
CA VAL A 482 -30.11 -3.52 -28.57
C VAL A 482 -30.16 -4.79 -29.43
N ARG A 483 -29.46 -5.87 -29.03
CA ARG A 483 -29.58 -7.17 -29.71
C ARG A 483 -30.99 -7.74 -29.59
N ARG A 484 -31.60 -7.67 -28.40
CA ARG A 484 -32.99 -8.10 -28.18
C ARG A 484 -33.96 -7.27 -29.01
N MET A 485 -33.77 -5.95 -29.07
CA MET A 485 -34.56 -5.06 -29.92
C MET A 485 -34.48 -5.46 -31.40
N ALA A 486 -33.27 -5.72 -31.91
CA ALA A 486 -33.07 -6.13 -33.31
C ALA A 486 -33.73 -7.48 -33.62
N LEU A 487 -33.63 -8.45 -32.71
CA LEU A 487 -34.29 -9.75 -32.85
C LEU A 487 -35.82 -9.62 -32.83
N ALA A 488 -36.37 -8.80 -31.93
CA ALA A 488 -37.80 -8.54 -31.86
C ALA A 488 -38.32 -7.85 -33.13
N ALA A 489 -37.61 -6.84 -33.63
CA ALA A 489 -37.97 -6.16 -34.88
C ALA A 489 -37.89 -7.11 -36.10
N ALA A 490 -36.86 -7.95 -36.18
CA ALA A 490 -36.74 -8.93 -37.26
C ALA A 490 -37.89 -9.94 -37.28
N ARG A 491 -38.34 -10.41 -36.10
CA ARG A 491 -39.53 -11.27 -35.98
C ARG A 491 -40.78 -10.57 -36.51
N ARG A 492 -41.02 -9.32 -36.11
CA ARG A 492 -42.17 -8.52 -36.61
C ARG A 492 -42.16 -8.36 -38.13
N VAL A 493 -40.98 -8.19 -38.74
CA VAL A 493 -40.86 -8.14 -40.22
C VAL A 493 -41.31 -9.46 -40.83
N GLY A 494 -40.90 -10.60 -40.26
CA GLY A 494 -41.34 -11.93 -40.70
C GLY A 494 -42.85 -12.13 -40.56
N ASP A 495 -43.40 -11.80 -39.39
CA ASP A 495 -44.84 -11.93 -39.10
C ASP A 495 -45.68 -11.04 -40.03
N ALA A 496 -45.25 -9.80 -40.25
CA ALA A 496 -45.91 -8.88 -41.17
C ALA A 496 -45.81 -9.34 -42.63
N ALA A 497 -44.68 -9.94 -43.04
CA ALA A 497 -44.54 -10.50 -44.38
C ALA A 497 -45.48 -11.70 -44.61
N LEU A 498 -45.67 -12.56 -43.60
CA LEU A 498 -46.66 -13.64 -43.63
C LEU A 498 -48.08 -13.09 -43.72
N ALA A 499 -48.40 -12.02 -42.98
CA ALA A 499 -49.71 -11.36 -43.04
C ALA A 499 -49.98 -10.75 -44.42
N VAL A 500 -48.99 -10.13 -45.07
CA VAL A 500 -49.10 -9.64 -46.46
C VAL A 500 -49.37 -10.80 -47.44
N ALA A 501 -48.69 -11.95 -47.25
CA ALA A 501 -48.89 -13.13 -48.09
C ALA A 501 -50.26 -13.80 -47.88
N ALA A 502 -50.85 -13.67 -46.69
CA ALA A 502 -52.14 -14.25 -46.33
C ALA A 502 -53.34 -13.32 -46.61
N ALA A 503 -53.11 -12.03 -46.91
CA ALA A 503 -54.17 -11.07 -47.17
C ALA A 503 -54.98 -11.44 -48.43
N VAL A 504 -56.30 -11.46 -48.30
CA VAL A 504 -57.23 -11.84 -49.37
C VAL A 504 -57.90 -10.64 -50.04
N THR A 505 -57.87 -9.47 -49.38
CA THR A 505 -58.37 -8.21 -49.94
C THR A 505 -57.25 -7.18 -50.11
N GLU A 506 -57.46 -6.22 -51.02
CA GLU A 506 -56.50 -5.12 -51.23
C GLU A 506 -56.35 -4.20 -49.99
N ASP A 507 -57.42 -4.03 -49.20
CA ASP A 507 -57.34 -3.21 -47.99
C ASP A 507 -56.57 -3.89 -46.85
N GLU A 508 -56.75 -5.21 -46.67
CA GLU A 508 -55.94 -6.02 -45.75
C GLU A 508 -54.46 -6.00 -46.15
N LYS A 509 -54.18 -6.14 -47.45
CA LYS A 509 -52.82 -6.09 -47.98
C LYS A 509 -52.16 -4.74 -47.74
N LYS A 510 -52.85 -3.63 -48.03
CA LYS A 510 -52.36 -2.27 -47.73
C LYS A 510 -52.11 -2.06 -46.24
N ALA A 511 -52.98 -2.57 -45.37
CA ALA A 511 -52.80 -2.48 -43.93
C ALA A 511 -51.56 -3.28 -43.47
N ALA A 512 -51.41 -4.52 -43.94
CA ALA A 512 -50.26 -5.37 -43.64
C ALA A 512 -48.94 -4.78 -44.19
N ASP A 513 -48.95 -4.18 -45.37
CA ASP A 513 -47.79 -3.50 -45.96
C ASP A 513 -47.34 -2.29 -45.12
N ARG A 514 -48.28 -1.51 -44.56
CA ARG A 514 -47.94 -0.42 -43.63
C ARG A 514 -47.27 -0.94 -42.36
N VAL A 515 -47.77 -2.05 -41.81
CA VAL A 515 -47.17 -2.71 -40.63
C VAL A 515 -45.77 -3.22 -40.96
N LYS A 516 -45.60 -3.88 -42.11
CA LYS A 516 -44.30 -4.36 -42.58
C LYS A 516 -43.31 -3.22 -42.76
N ALA A 517 -43.72 -2.11 -43.39
CA ALA A 517 -42.86 -0.94 -43.58
C ALA A 517 -42.40 -0.34 -42.24
N LYS A 518 -43.28 -0.27 -41.23
CA LYS A 518 -42.91 0.14 -39.87
C LYS A 518 -41.94 -0.85 -39.22
N ALA A 519 -42.18 -2.15 -39.31
CA ALA A 519 -41.30 -3.17 -38.75
C ALA A 519 -39.89 -3.17 -39.40
N GLU A 520 -39.80 -2.90 -40.70
CA GLU A 520 -38.52 -2.74 -41.40
C GLU A 520 -37.77 -1.47 -40.96
N ALA A 521 -38.49 -0.38 -40.71
CA ALA A 521 -37.92 0.84 -40.14
C ALA A 521 -37.38 0.59 -38.73
N ASP A 522 -38.14 -0.10 -37.87
CA ASP A 522 -37.69 -0.53 -36.54
C ASP A 522 -36.43 -1.41 -36.61
N LEU A 523 -36.38 -2.34 -37.56
CA LEU A 523 -35.21 -3.20 -37.74
C LEU A 523 -33.98 -2.41 -38.19
N ARG A 524 -34.14 -1.45 -39.13
CA ARG A 524 -33.06 -0.55 -39.54
C ARG A 524 -32.56 0.27 -38.34
N TRP A 525 -33.46 0.83 -37.54
CA TRP A 525 -33.10 1.56 -36.32
C TRP A 525 -32.36 0.68 -35.31
N ALA A 526 -32.87 -0.52 -35.02
CA ALA A 526 -32.27 -1.44 -34.06
C ALA A 526 -30.86 -1.88 -34.51
N LYS A 527 -30.67 -2.14 -35.81
CA LYS A 527 -29.33 -2.40 -36.39
C LYS A 527 -28.41 -1.19 -36.22
N GLY A 528 -28.90 0.02 -36.50
CA GLY A 528 -28.14 1.26 -36.28
C GLY A 528 -27.75 1.47 -34.81
N SER A 529 -28.61 1.06 -33.88
CA SER A 529 -28.38 1.15 -32.44
C SER A 529 -27.31 0.17 -31.91
N CYS A 530 -26.88 -0.80 -32.73
CA CYS A 530 -25.80 -1.73 -32.38
C CYS A 530 -24.39 -1.11 -32.54
N ASN A 531 -24.29 0.12 -33.05
CA ASN A 531 -23.02 0.83 -33.18
C ASN A 531 -22.54 1.38 -31.82
N GLU A 532 -21.22 1.60 -31.69
CA GLU A 532 -20.59 2.06 -30.44
C GLU A 532 -21.18 3.37 -29.90
N LYS A 533 -21.36 4.38 -30.77
CA LYS A 533 -21.86 5.70 -30.37
C LYS A 533 -23.28 5.64 -29.77
N PRO A 534 -24.29 5.02 -30.43
CA PRO A 534 -25.62 4.80 -29.85
C PRO A 534 -25.61 4.02 -28.54
N ILE A 535 -24.78 2.97 -28.41
CA ILE A 535 -24.64 2.21 -27.16
C ILE A 535 -24.16 3.12 -26.02
N ARG A 536 -23.14 3.94 -26.29
CA ARG A 536 -22.62 4.91 -25.32
C ARG A 536 -23.64 5.98 -24.97
N SER A 537 -24.38 6.52 -25.95
CA SER A 537 -25.47 7.48 -25.72
C SER A 537 -26.58 6.89 -24.85
N MET A 538 -27.02 5.67 -25.15
CA MET A 538 -28.06 4.94 -24.40
C MET A 538 -27.68 4.80 -22.92
N VAL A 539 -26.46 4.33 -22.64
CA VAL A 539 -25.97 4.21 -21.26
C VAL A 539 -25.86 5.59 -20.61
N ALA A 540 -25.34 6.60 -21.29
CA ALA A 540 -25.19 7.94 -20.72
C ALA A 540 -26.55 8.60 -20.35
N LEU A 541 -27.55 8.48 -21.22
CA LEU A 541 -28.90 9.02 -21.01
C LEU A 541 -29.67 8.25 -19.93
N ALA A 542 -29.43 6.94 -19.78
CA ALA A 542 -30.07 6.12 -18.75
C ALA A 542 -29.70 6.55 -17.32
N ARG A 543 -28.56 7.24 -17.12
CA ARG A 543 -28.08 7.69 -15.81
C ARG A 543 -29.14 8.39 -14.98
N VAL A 544 -29.92 9.27 -15.59
CA VAL A 544 -30.92 10.09 -14.88
C VAL A 544 -31.96 9.22 -14.17
N HIS A 545 -32.31 8.07 -14.76
CA HIS A 545 -33.31 7.16 -14.23
C HIS A 545 -32.75 6.08 -13.29
N LEU A 546 -31.43 5.85 -13.32
CA LEU A 546 -30.73 4.85 -12.50
C LEU A 546 -29.96 5.48 -11.33
N ARG A 547 -30.07 6.80 -11.15
CA ARG A 547 -29.24 7.59 -10.24
C ARG A 547 -29.61 7.39 -8.78
N ILE A 548 -28.60 7.19 -7.95
CA ILE A 548 -28.65 7.48 -6.50
C ILE A 548 -27.71 8.67 -6.18
N PRO A 549 -28.13 9.63 -5.33
CA PRO A 549 -27.29 10.79 -5.02
C PRO A 549 -26.02 10.46 -4.24
N ASN A 550 -26.12 9.57 -3.25
CA ASN A 550 -25.01 9.20 -2.36
C ASN A 550 -24.97 7.68 -2.17
N ALA A 551 -23.90 7.04 -2.65
CA ALA A 551 -23.68 5.61 -2.48
C ALA A 551 -23.65 5.19 -0.99
N GLY A 552 -23.16 6.06 -0.09
CA GLY A 552 -23.01 5.73 1.33
C GLY A 552 -24.31 5.61 2.11
N ASP A 553 -25.43 6.07 1.56
CA ASP A 553 -26.76 5.95 2.19
C ASP A 553 -27.55 4.73 1.70
N VAL A 554 -27.00 4.02 0.71
CA VAL A 554 -27.68 2.92 0.04
C VAL A 554 -26.89 1.64 0.23
N PHE A 555 -25.61 1.66 -0.15
CA PHE A 555 -24.76 0.48 -0.16
C PHE A 555 -24.13 0.19 1.22
N ASP A 556 -24.05 -1.10 1.56
CA ASP A 556 -23.42 -1.64 2.77
C ASP A 556 -23.98 -1.06 4.09
N THR A 557 -25.25 -0.65 4.08
CA THR A 557 -25.95 -0.02 5.22
C THR A 557 -26.50 -1.02 6.25
N GLN A 558 -26.40 -2.32 5.98
CA GLN A 558 -26.88 -3.39 6.85
C GLN A 558 -25.72 -3.94 7.72
N PRO A 559 -25.57 -3.54 8.99
CA PRO A 559 -24.41 -3.92 9.82
C PRO A 559 -24.44 -5.38 10.27
N TRP A 560 -25.60 -6.03 10.24
CA TRP A 560 -25.78 -7.42 10.69
C TRP A 560 -25.80 -8.44 9.55
N LEU A 561 -25.58 -8.00 8.31
CA LEU A 561 -25.48 -8.89 7.16
C LEU A 561 -24.01 -9.04 6.75
N LEU A 562 -23.59 -10.28 6.60
CA LEU A 562 -22.27 -10.66 6.09
C LEU A 562 -22.44 -11.53 4.85
N ASN A 563 -22.17 -10.96 3.68
CA ASN A 563 -22.34 -11.65 2.41
C ASN A 563 -21.16 -12.59 2.14
N CYS A 564 -21.40 -13.88 1.99
CA CYS A 564 -20.41 -14.95 1.79
C CYS A 564 -20.62 -15.63 0.44
N THR A 565 -19.70 -16.47 -0.03
CA THR A 565 -19.79 -17.07 -1.38
C THR A 565 -21.04 -17.95 -1.62
N ASN A 566 -21.66 -18.45 -0.55
CA ASN A 566 -22.83 -19.32 -0.56
C ASN A 566 -24.14 -18.65 -0.08
N GLY A 567 -24.13 -17.35 0.25
CA GLY A 567 -25.32 -16.62 0.70
C GLY A 567 -24.98 -15.50 1.69
N THR A 568 -26.00 -14.82 2.17
CA THR A 568 -25.87 -13.72 3.15
C THR A 568 -26.17 -14.24 4.56
N VAL A 569 -25.20 -14.16 5.46
CA VAL A 569 -25.37 -14.59 6.84
C VAL A 569 -25.98 -13.46 7.67
N ASN A 570 -27.04 -13.75 8.41
CA ASN A 570 -27.56 -12.88 9.46
C ASN A 570 -26.75 -13.09 10.74
N LEU A 571 -25.88 -12.15 11.07
CA LEU A 571 -24.96 -12.24 12.21
C LEU A 571 -25.65 -12.25 13.58
N LYS A 572 -26.94 -11.89 13.66
CA LYS A 572 -27.69 -11.97 14.93
C LYS A 572 -28.10 -13.40 15.26
N THR A 573 -28.39 -14.21 14.23
CA THR A 573 -29.00 -15.53 14.36
C THR A 573 -28.11 -16.66 13.86
N GLY A 574 -27.09 -16.34 13.05
CA GLY A 574 -26.29 -17.34 12.32
C GLY A 574 -27.00 -17.95 11.11
N GLU A 575 -28.19 -17.45 10.75
CA GLU A 575 -28.96 -17.99 9.62
C GLU A 575 -28.33 -17.60 8.27
N LEU A 576 -28.16 -18.58 7.38
CA LEU A 576 -27.71 -18.36 6.00
C LEU A 576 -28.91 -18.12 5.09
N LEU A 577 -29.02 -16.90 4.56
CA LEU A 577 -30.04 -16.50 3.61
C LEU A 577 -29.51 -16.53 2.18
N GLY A 578 -30.40 -16.66 1.20
CA GLY A 578 -30.04 -16.49 -0.21
C GLY A 578 -29.57 -15.06 -0.52
N HIS A 579 -28.75 -14.90 -1.56
CA HIS A 579 -28.35 -13.57 -2.02
C HIS A 579 -29.55 -12.77 -2.51
N ARG A 580 -29.66 -11.53 -2.04
CA ARG A 580 -30.72 -10.60 -2.43
C ARG A 580 -30.12 -9.28 -2.90
N ARG A 581 -30.60 -8.79 -4.03
CA ARG A 581 -30.22 -7.46 -4.57
C ARG A 581 -30.64 -6.36 -3.58
N GLU A 582 -31.74 -6.57 -2.88
CA GLU A 582 -32.36 -5.64 -1.94
C GLU A 582 -31.50 -5.39 -0.70
N ASP A 583 -30.55 -6.27 -0.40
CA ASP A 583 -29.62 -6.10 0.73
C ASP A 583 -28.57 -4.99 0.44
N MET A 584 -28.43 -4.55 -0.83
CA MET A 584 -27.53 -3.47 -1.28
C MET A 584 -26.07 -3.66 -0.81
N ILE A 585 -25.58 -4.90 -0.83
CA ILE A 585 -24.22 -5.22 -0.39
C ILE A 585 -23.25 -5.12 -1.58
N THR A 586 -22.12 -4.44 -1.40
CA THR A 586 -21.03 -4.32 -2.40
C THR A 586 -19.81 -5.18 -2.06
N LYS A 587 -19.84 -5.84 -0.89
CA LYS A 587 -18.77 -6.68 -0.36
C LYS A 587 -19.09 -8.16 -0.47
N LEU A 588 -18.05 -8.97 -0.59
CA LEU A 588 -18.17 -10.43 -0.60
C LEU A 588 -17.04 -11.06 0.22
N CYS A 589 -17.40 -11.70 1.32
CA CYS A 589 -16.52 -12.60 2.08
C CYS A 589 -16.19 -13.80 1.18
N PRO A 590 -14.90 -14.08 0.90
CA PRO A 590 -14.48 -15.19 0.03
C PRO A 590 -14.70 -16.56 0.70
N THR A 591 -14.80 -16.58 2.02
CA THR A 591 -15.01 -17.79 2.80
C THR A 591 -16.47 -18.22 2.74
N ARG A 592 -16.70 -19.51 2.49
CA ARG A 592 -18.02 -20.11 2.55
C ARG A 592 -18.45 -20.25 4.01
N TYR A 593 -19.68 -19.84 4.34
CA TYR A 593 -20.20 -20.00 5.70
C TYR A 593 -20.79 -21.40 5.89
N VAL A 594 -20.30 -22.11 6.90
CA VAL A 594 -20.80 -23.43 7.33
C VAL A 594 -21.14 -23.35 8.81
N SER A 595 -22.43 -23.39 9.13
CA SER A 595 -22.88 -23.39 10.52
C SER A 595 -22.28 -24.58 11.27
N GLY A 596 -21.70 -24.31 12.45
CA GLY A 596 -21.07 -25.33 13.29
C GLY A 596 -19.72 -25.87 12.81
N ALA A 597 -19.11 -25.30 11.76
CA ALA A 597 -17.74 -25.64 11.40
C ALA A 597 -16.77 -25.33 12.54
N VAL A 598 -15.78 -26.20 12.74
CA VAL A 598 -14.82 -26.09 13.84
C VAL A 598 -13.45 -25.67 13.33
N ALA A 599 -12.71 -24.93 14.15
CA ALA A 599 -11.34 -24.48 13.85
C ALA A 599 -10.39 -24.84 15.02
N PRO A 600 -10.05 -26.12 15.20
CA PRO A 600 -9.19 -26.57 16.30
C PRO A 600 -7.77 -26.01 16.24
N ALA A 601 -7.15 -25.88 15.05
CA ALA A 601 -5.83 -25.26 14.92
C ALA A 601 -5.90 -23.76 15.27
N TYR A 602 -6.97 -23.06 14.89
CA TYR A 602 -7.19 -21.67 15.29
C TYR A 602 -7.32 -21.51 16.82
N ARG A 603 -8.09 -22.37 17.47
CA ARG A 603 -8.24 -22.36 18.94
C ARG A 603 -6.92 -22.67 19.65
N ALA A 604 -6.19 -23.68 19.18
CA ALA A 604 -4.87 -24.04 19.71
C ALA A 604 -3.85 -22.91 19.52
N PHE A 605 -3.87 -22.25 18.36
CA PHE A 605 -3.06 -21.07 18.07
C PHE A 605 -3.35 -19.92 19.02
N LEU A 606 -4.63 -19.57 19.23
CA LEU A 606 -4.98 -18.50 20.17
C LEU A 606 -4.51 -18.81 21.60
N ALA A 607 -4.68 -20.05 22.05
CA ALA A 607 -4.20 -20.48 23.36
C ALA A 607 -2.66 -20.43 23.49
N SER A 608 -1.92 -20.65 22.39
CA SER A 608 -0.46 -20.57 22.41
C SER A 608 0.07 -19.14 22.38
N VAL A 609 -0.56 -18.23 21.63
CA VAL A 609 -0.14 -16.82 21.55
C VAL A 609 -0.66 -15.97 22.71
N LEU A 610 -1.78 -16.38 23.32
CA LEU A 610 -2.46 -15.70 24.43
C LEU A 610 -2.79 -16.74 25.52
N PRO A 611 -1.83 -17.10 26.38
CA PRO A 611 -2.02 -18.15 27.39
C PRO A 611 -3.06 -17.83 28.46
N ASP A 612 -3.39 -16.54 28.63
CA ASP A 612 -4.50 -16.11 29.47
C ASP A 612 -5.83 -16.46 28.77
N PRO A 613 -6.65 -17.38 29.32
CA PRO A 613 -7.88 -17.83 28.70
C PRO A 613 -8.91 -16.71 28.55
N ASP A 614 -8.91 -15.73 29.46
CA ASP A 614 -9.82 -14.58 29.41
C ASP A 614 -9.46 -13.68 28.21
N LEU A 615 -8.16 -13.55 27.94
CA LEU A 615 -7.65 -12.78 26.80
C LEU A 615 -7.91 -13.51 25.47
N ALA A 616 -7.67 -14.82 25.41
CA ALA A 616 -7.99 -15.63 24.24
C ALA A 616 -9.50 -15.60 23.93
N GLY A 617 -10.35 -15.75 24.97
CA GLY A 617 -11.80 -15.63 24.87
C GLY A 617 -12.24 -14.23 24.42
N TYR A 618 -11.63 -13.17 24.95
CA TYR A 618 -11.88 -11.80 24.50
C TYR A 618 -11.54 -11.59 23.03
N ILE A 619 -10.41 -12.12 22.53
CA ILE A 619 -10.05 -12.00 21.10
C ILE A 619 -11.04 -12.72 20.19
N ARG A 620 -11.55 -13.89 20.60
CA ARG A 620 -12.63 -14.58 19.85
C ARG A 620 -13.92 -13.77 19.86
N TYR A 621 -14.33 -13.25 21.03
CA TYR A 621 -15.48 -12.36 21.13
C TYR A 621 -15.35 -11.11 20.26
N LEU A 622 -14.17 -10.50 20.28
CA LEU A 622 -13.84 -9.34 19.46
C LEU A 622 -13.88 -9.68 17.96
N SER A 623 -13.50 -10.89 17.56
CA SER A 623 -13.60 -11.35 16.17
C SER A 623 -15.05 -11.32 15.64
N GLY A 624 -16.02 -11.68 16.49
CA GLY A 624 -17.44 -11.60 16.15
C GLY A 624 -17.94 -10.16 16.04
N TYR A 625 -17.52 -9.28 16.95
CA TYR A 625 -17.75 -7.85 16.80
C TYR A 625 -17.14 -7.31 15.49
N VAL A 626 -15.89 -7.71 15.18
CA VAL A 626 -15.18 -7.38 13.95
C VAL A 626 -15.96 -7.80 12.70
N ALA A 627 -16.66 -8.94 12.69
CA ALA A 627 -17.46 -9.36 11.54
C ALA A 627 -18.67 -8.45 11.26
N THR A 628 -19.20 -7.76 12.27
CA THR A 628 -20.33 -6.84 12.13
C THR A 628 -19.92 -5.48 11.53
N GLY A 629 -20.90 -4.69 11.09
CA GLY A 629 -20.74 -3.27 10.77
C GLY A 629 -20.95 -2.30 11.94
N GLU A 630 -21.07 -2.80 13.17
CA GLU A 630 -21.34 -1.96 14.34
C GLU A 630 -20.06 -1.28 14.83
N VAL A 631 -20.17 -0.02 15.28
CA VAL A 631 -19.04 0.81 15.75
C VAL A 631 -19.23 1.34 17.18
N MET A 632 -20.17 0.75 17.94
CA MET A 632 -20.61 1.25 19.24
C MET A 632 -19.49 1.32 20.31
N ASP A 633 -18.51 0.41 20.28
CA ASP A 633 -17.40 0.38 21.24
C ASP A 633 -16.37 1.52 21.00
N GLN A 634 -16.35 2.07 19.78
CA GLN A 634 -15.45 3.16 19.37
C GLN A 634 -13.97 2.89 19.69
N SER A 635 -13.52 1.63 19.56
CA SER A 635 -12.19 1.21 19.97
C SER A 635 -11.15 1.18 18.85
N LEU A 636 -9.90 1.41 19.26
CA LEU A 636 -8.67 1.11 18.55
C LEU A 636 -7.99 -0.04 19.31
N LEU A 637 -7.89 -1.20 18.67
CA LEU A 637 -7.13 -2.33 19.18
C LEU A 637 -5.65 -2.15 18.83
N ILE A 638 -4.77 -2.19 19.82
CA ILE A 638 -3.32 -2.17 19.64
C ILE A 638 -2.79 -3.55 20.02
N CYS A 639 -2.27 -4.28 19.03
CA CYS A 639 -1.56 -5.54 19.24
C CYS A 639 -0.05 -5.26 19.25
N HIS A 640 0.63 -5.51 20.37
CA HIS A 640 2.07 -5.24 20.51
C HIS A 640 2.88 -6.43 21.03
N GLY A 641 4.19 -6.48 20.74
CA GLY A 641 5.12 -7.55 21.15
C GLY A 641 6.43 -7.55 20.34
N THR A 642 7.43 -8.32 20.74
CA THR A 642 8.85 -8.21 20.27
C THR A 642 9.21 -8.92 18.96
N GLY A 643 8.22 -9.29 18.14
CA GLY A 643 8.42 -10.06 16.91
C GLY A 643 8.34 -11.57 17.14
N ALA A 644 7.91 -12.32 16.12
CA ALA A 644 7.68 -13.77 16.20
C ALA A 644 6.70 -14.20 17.32
N ASN A 645 5.65 -13.41 17.59
CA ASN A 645 4.66 -13.67 18.65
C ASN A 645 3.25 -14.05 18.14
N GLY A 646 3.06 -14.22 16.82
CA GLY A 646 1.76 -14.57 16.22
C GLY A 646 0.77 -13.43 15.97
N LYS A 647 1.12 -12.16 16.27
CA LYS A 647 0.29 -10.97 15.98
C LYS A 647 -0.17 -10.90 14.52
N THR A 648 0.80 -10.94 13.60
CA THR A 648 0.56 -10.84 12.16
C THR A 648 -0.25 -12.03 11.67
N THR A 649 0.07 -13.24 12.14
CA THR A 649 -0.65 -14.47 11.80
C THR A 649 -2.14 -14.42 12.16
N LEU A 650 -2.49 -13.88 13.34
CA LEU A 650 -3.90 -13.68 13.72
C LEU A 650 -4.63 -12.73 12.76
N LEU A 651 -4.01 -11.59 12.46
CA LEU A 651 -4.61 -10.56 11.62
C LEU A 651 -4.74 -11.04 10.17
N GLU A 652 -3.75 -11.76 9.66
CA GLU A 652 -3.79 -12.40 8.34
C GLU A 652 -4.88 -13.47 8.26
N ALA A 653 -5.10 -14.26 9.32
CA ALA A 653 -6.20 -15.22 9.37
C ALA A 653 -7.56 -14.50 9.27
N TRP A 654 -7.77 -13.41 10.01
CA TRP A 654 -9.00 -12.62 9.92
C TRP A 654 -9.17 -11.94 8.56
N VAL A 655 -8.09 -11.38 7.99
CA VAL A 655 -8.09 -10.77 6.65
C VAL A 655 -8.40 -11.82 5.58
N GLY A 656 -7.82 -13.01 5.68
CA GLY A 656 -8.08 -14.13 4.77
C GLY A 656 -9.54 -14.58 4.83
N VAL A 657 -10.10 -14.71 6.04
CA VAL A 657 -11.50 -15.10 6.26
C VAL A 657 -12.45 -14.06 5.68
N LEU A 658 -12.31 -12.78 6.05
CA LEU A 658 -13.21 -11.69 5.66
C LEU A 658 -12.97 -11.17 4.22
N GLY A 659 -11.81 -11.48 3.64
CA GLY A 659 -11.40 -11.10 2.30
C GLY A 659 -10.68 -9.76 2.23
N ALA A 660 -9.42 -9.81 1.81
CA ALA A 660 -8.61 -8.62 1.52
C ALA A 660 -9.24 -7.78 0.39
N GLY A 661 -9.41 -6.48 0.64
CA GLY A 661 -10.09 -5.55 -0.27
C GLY A 661 -11.62 -5.66 -0.26
N GLN A 662 -12.19 -6.59 0.51
CA GLN A 662 -13.63 -6.79 0.69
C GLN A 662 -14.05 -6.22 2.05
N TYR A 663 -14.29 -7.09 3.02
CA TYR A 663 -14.60 -6.70 4.39
C TYR A 663 -13.35 -6.46 5.25
N ALA A 664 -12.15 -6.83 4.78
CA ALA A 664 -10.90 -6.49 5.45
C ALA A 664 -9.99 -5.66 4.54
N VAL A 665 -9.38 -4.60 5.10
CA VAL A 665 -8.47 -3.72 4.38
C VAL A 665 -7.20 -3.46 5.17
N THR A 666 -6.07 -3.37 4.47
CA THR A 666 -4.84 -2.81 5.02
C THR A 666 -4.90 -1.29 4.85
N ALA A 667 -4.77 -0.59 5.98
CA ALA A 667 -4.85 0.85 6.10
C ALA A 667 -3.44 1.42 6.34
N PRO A 668 -3.07 2.53 5.69
CA PRO A 668 -1.82 3.22 5.99
C PRO A 668 -1.80 3.68 7.47
N PRO A 669 -0.69 3.50 8.21
CA PRO A 669 -0.52 3.96 9.60
C PRO A 669 -0.83 5.46 9.78
N GLU A 670 -0.60 6.24 8.74
CA GLU A 670 -0.88 7.67 8.67
C GLU A 670 -2.36 7.99 8.87
N LEU A 671 -3.29 7.03 8.70
CA LEU A 671 -4.70 7.26 9.08
C LEU A 671 -4.88 7.52 10.57
N ILE A 672 -4.00 7.00 11.42
CA ILE A 672 -4.10 7.09 12.89
C ILE A 672 -2.94 7.85 13.55
N VAL A 673 -1.79 7.96 12.89
CA VAL A 673 -0.59 8.68 13.39
C VAL A 673 -0.54 10.14 12.88
N GLY A 674 0.05 11.05 13.66
CA GLY A 674 0.30 12.45 13.28
C GLY A 674 1.78 12.80 13.10
N GLY A 675 2.19 13.20 11.89
CA GLY A 675 3.56 13.62 11.57
C GLY A 675 3.83 14.30 10.21
N GLY A 676 2.93 14.21 9.22
CA GLY A 676 3.13 14.80 7.87
C GLY A 676 2.15 15.92 7.50
N GLU A 677 2.52 16.79 6.55
CA GLU A 677 1.58 17.69 5.88
C GLU A 677 0.37 16.91 5.38
N THR A 678 -0.82 17.35 5.82
CA THR A 678 -2.15 16.84 5.47
C THR A 678 -2.24 16.23 4.06
N ARG A 679 -2.41 14.91 3.99
CA ARG A 679 -2.79 14.13 2.79
C ARG A 679 -3.66 12.94 3.22
N HIS A 680 -4.51 12.33 2.39
CA HIS A 680 -5.53 12.91 1.50
C HIS A 680 -6.87 12.17 1.80
N PRO A 681 -8.06 12.77 1.55
CA PRO A 681 -9.35 12.09 1.65
C PRO A 681 -9.49 10.78 0.84
N VAL A 682 -8.53 10.50 -0.05
CA VAL A 682 -8.43 9.27 -0.86
C VAL A 682 -8.16 8.05 0.02
N GLU A 683 -7.29 8.15 1.02
CA GLU A 683 -6.92 7.00 1.87
C GLU A 683 -8.12 6.47 2.66
N LYS A 684 -9.03 7.36 3.07
CA LYS A 684 -10.26 7.00 3.77
C LYS A 684 -11.24 6.21 2.89
N THR A 685 -11.10 6.24 1.56
CA THR A 685 -12.04 5.57 0.65
C THR A 685 -12.05 4.05 0.84
N VAL A 686 -10.93 3.46 1.27
CA VAL A 686 -10.82 2.00 1.51
C VAL A 686 -11.67 1.54 2.70
N LEU A 687 -12.02 2.45 3.61
CA LEU A 687 -12.81 2.13 4.81
C LEU A 687 -14.30 1.92 4.51
N ARG A 688 -14.76 2.26 3.29
CA ARG A 688 -16.17 2.14 2.90
C ARG A 688 -16.60 0.66 2.87
N GLY A 689 -17.54 0.32 3.75
CA GLY A 689 -18.09 -1.03 3.88
C GLY A 689 -17.12 -2.06 4.47
N ALA A 690 -15.89 -1.68 4.84
CA ALA A 690 -14.95 -2.56 5.51
C ALA A 690 -15.40 -2.84 6.94
N ARG A 691 -15.16 -4.05 7.45
CA ARG A 691 -15.42 -4.44 8.84
C ARG A 691 -14.13 -4.49 9.67
N LEU A 692 -13.00 -4.77 9.04
CA LEU A 692 -11.67 -4.76 9.64
C LEU A 692 -10.75 -3.83 8.86
N ALA A 693 -10.07 -2.92 9.56
CA ALA A 693 -9.03 -2.06 8.99
C ALA A 693 -7.74 -2.23 9.82
N VAL A 694 -6.72 -2.85 9.21
CA VAL A 694 -5.45 -3.17 9.86
C VAL A 694 -4.39 -2.17 9.43
N CYS A 695 -3.82 -1.46 10.40
CA CYS A 695 -2.61 -0.67 10.25
C CYS A 695 -1.42 -1.50 10.74
N GLN A 696 -0.39 -1.66 9.91
CA GLN A 696 0.85 -2.33 10.28
C GLN A 696 1.98 -1.33 10.21
N GLU A 697 2.87 -1.41 11.20
CA GLU A 697 4.10 -0.60 11.33
C GLU A 697 3.83 0.85 11.73
N THR A 698 4.43 1.26 12.84
CA THR A 698 4.66 2.65 13.19
C THR A 698 6.12 2.73 13.55
N ASP A 699 6.86 3.69 13.00
CA ASP A 699 8.22 3.98 13.44
C ASP A 699 8.21 4.32 14.95
N ASP A 700 9.31 4.04 15.65
CA ASP A 700 9.44 4.24 17.11
C ASP A 700 9.06 5.67 17.56
N ASP A 701 9.17 6.67 16.67
CA ASP A 701 8.94 8.09 16.93
C ASP A 701 7.50 8.57 16.62
N GLU A 702 6.63 7.69 16.13
CA GLU A 702 5.30 8.06 15.63
C GLU A 702 4.22 8.13 16.73
N ALA A 703 3.48 9.24 16.75
CA ALA A 703 2.44 9.49 17.77
C ALA A 703 1.03 9.36 17.22
N ILE A 704 0.18 8.62 17.94
CA ILE A 704 -1.26 8.55 17.69
C ILE A 704 -1.87 9.95 17.74
N ASP A 705 -2.56 10.32 16.66
CA ASP A 705 -3.37 11.53 16.59
C ASP A 705 -4.76 11.26 17.18
N ALA A 706 -4.96 11.71 18.42
CA ALA A 706 -6.21 11.59 19.14
C ALA A 706 -7.44 12.11 18.37
N LYS A 707 -7.28 13.14 17.51
CA LYS A 707 -8.40 13.65 16.69
C LYS A 707 -8.74 12.67 15.57
N ARG A 708 -7.75 12.08 14.92
CA ARG A 708 -7.95 11.09 13.85
C ARG A 708 -8.61 9.82 14.41
N VAL A 709 -8.10 9.29 15.52
CA VAL A 709 -8.70 8.11 16.18
C VAL A 709 -10.16 8.37 16.54
N LYS A 710 -10.48 9.51 17.17
CA LYS A 710 -11.87 9.85 17.50
C LYS A 710 -12.77 9.97 16.27
N ALA A 711 -12.24 10.50 15.16
CA ALA A 711 -12.98 10.67 13.93
C ALA A 711 -13.24 9.34 13.20
N LEU A 712 -12.28 8.39 13.25
CA LEU A 712 -12.38 7.12 12.53
C LEU A 712 -13.07 6.02 13.35
N THR A 713 -12.93 6.03 14.68
CA THR A 713 -13.62 5.09 15.59
C THR A 713 -15.02 5.57 15.99
N GLY A 714 -15.33 6.86 15.79
CA GLY A 714 -16.63 7.42 16.16
C GLY A 714 -17.77 6.95 15.25
N ALA A 715 -19.00 7.25 15.63
CA ALA A 715 -20.19 6.96 14.82
C ALA A 715 -20.47 8.03 13.74
N SER A 716 -19.66 9.09 13.69
CA SER A 716 -19.81 10.18 12.71
C SER A 716 -19.46 9.70 11.30
N ARG A 717 -20.17 10.22 10.29
CA ARG A 717 -19.90 9.87 8.90
C ARG A 717 -18.45 10.20 8.51
N VAL A 718 -17.85 9.30 7.75
CA VAL A 718 -16.50 9.46 7.22
C VAL A 718 -16.60 10.11 5.85
N GLN A 719 -16.00 11.29 5.71
CA GLN A 719 -15.88 11.98 4.43
C GLN A 719 -14.60 11.53 3.71
N ALA A 720 -14.75 11.06 2.48
CA ALA A 720 -13.67 10.59 1.62
C ALA A 720 -13.88 11.03 0.17
N ARG A 721 -12.80 11.08 -0.61
CA ARG A 721 -12.85 11.46 -2.03
C ARG A 721 -11.84 10.65 -2.80
N GLY A 722 -12.28 9.86 -3.77
CA GLY A 722 -11.39 9.18 -4.72
C GLY A 722 -10.68 10.17 -5.64
N MET A 723 -9.61 9.71 -6.29
CA MET A 723 -8.85 10.56 -7.21
C MET A 723 -9.74 11.03 -8.37
N ARG A 724 -9.96 12.34 -8.49
CA ARG A 724 -10.87 12.97 -9.48
C ARG A 724 -12.35 12.67 -9.31
N GLU A 725 -12.77 12.15 -8.15
CA GLU A 725 -14.18 11.97 -7.79
C GLU A 725 -14.71 13.16 -6.98
N ASN A 726 -15.99 13.17 -6.63
CA ASN A 726 -16.53 14.12 -5.67
C ASN A 726 -16.26 13.64 -4.23
N PHE A 727 -16.43 14.53 -3.25
CA PHE A 727 -16.52 14.08 -1.87
C PHE A 727 -17.77 13.22 -1.71
N SER A 728 -17.58 12.13 -0.98
CA SER A 728 -18.63 11.17 -0.64
C SER A 728 -18.54 10.90 0.85
N GLU A 729 -19.70 10.69 1.47
CA GLU A 729 -19.79 10.43 2.90
C GLU A 729 -20.46 9.09 3.13
N PHE A 730 -19.92 8.31 4.05
CA PHE A 730 -20.46 6.99 4.41
C PHE A 730 -20.36 6.75 5.92
N PRO A 731 -21.25 5.92 6.49
CA PRO A 731 -21.17 5.53 7.88
C PRO A 731 -19.91 4.66 8.11
N PRO A 732 -19.18 4.85 9.23
CA PRO A 732 -18.11 3.95 9.61
C PRO A 732 -18.67 2.59 9.97
N THR A 733 -18.02 1.53 9.48
CA THR A 733 -18.39 0.12 9.73
C THR A 733 -17.21 -0.74 10.19
N HIS A 734 -16.01 -0.14 10.17
CA HIS A 734 -14.74 -0.83 10.37
C HIS A 734 -14.31 -0.76 11.83
N LYS A 735 -13.61 -1.80 12.27
CA LYS A 735 -12.87 -1.84 13.53
C LYS A 735 -11.41 -1.61 13.20
N LEU A 736 -10.78 -0.65 13.88
CA LEU A 736 -9.38 -0.30 13.67
C LEU A 736 -8.48 -1.18 14.53
N VAL A 737 -7.48 -1.78 13.89
CA VAL A 737 -6.43 -2.56 14.56
C VAL A 737 -5.07 -2.00 14.16
N LEU A 738 -4.23 -1.71 15.14
CA LEU A 738 -2.84 -1.34 14.97
C LEU A 738 -1.97 -2.51 15.44
N ALA A 739 -1.17 -3.07 14.54
CA ALA A 739 -0.11 -4.02 14.87
C ALA A 739 1.23 -3.29 14.90
N THR A 740 1.91 -3.36 16.03
CA THR A 740 3.18 -2.65 16.25
C THR A 740 4.12 -3.46 17.15
N ASN A 741 5.40 -3.09 17.20
CA ASN A 741 6.36 -3.70 18.11
C ASN A 741 6.45 -2.90 19.41
N PRO A 742 6.90 -1.63 19.43
CA PRO A 742 6.73 -0.75 20.57
C PRO A 742 5.31 -0.18 20.63
N LEU A 743 4.85 0.18 21.83
CA LEU A 743 3.62 0.95 21.94
C LEU A 743 3.86 2.37 21.41
N PRO A 744 2.98 2.91 20.54
CA PRO A 744 3.19 4.23 19.95
C PRO A 744 3.02 5.33 20.98
N ARG A 745 3.42 6.56 20.66
CA ARG A 745 3.21 7.69 21.58
C ARG A 745 1.75 8.15 21.58
N VAL A 746 1.20 8.56 22.72
CA VAL A 746 -0.15 9.15 22.78
C VAL A 746 -0.06 10.57 23.33
N LYS A 747 -0.04 11.56 22.44
CA LYS A 747 0.10 12.99 22.80
C LYS A 747 -1.01 13.53 23.71
N SER A 748 -2.17 12.88 23.78
CA SER A 748 -3.32 13.30 24.59
C SER A 748 -3.45 12.47 25.87
N ASN A 749 -3.64 13.12 27.02
CA ASN A 749 -3.96 12.44 28.29
C ASN A 749 -5.47 12.50 28.64
N ASP A 750 -6.32 12.82 27.68
CA ASP A 750 -7.76 12.96 27.92
C ASP A 750 -8.51 11.62 27.98
N HIS A 751 -9.50 11.52 28.86
CA HIS A 751 -10.30 10.31 29.04
C HIS A 751 -10.97 9.84 27.72
N ALA A 752 -11.34 10.79 26.85
CA ALA A 752 -11.96 10.48 25.57
C ALA A 752 -11.05 9.70 24.62
N THR A 753 -9.72 9.89 24.66
CA THR A 753 -8.80 9.07 23.82
C THR A 753 -8.57 7.72 24.49
N TRP A 754 -8.23 7.71 25.77
CA TRP A 754 -7.86 6.48 26.49
C TRP A 754 -9.00 5.48 26.62
N ARG A 755 -10.27 5.90 26.69
CA ARG A 755 -11.42 4.97 26.68
C ARG A 755 -11.56 4.19 25.37
N ARG A 756 -10.93 4.65 24.29
CA ARG A 756 -10.96 4.02 22.95
C ARG A 756 -9.79 3.07 22.75
N VAL A 757 -8.73 3.16 23.55
CA VAL A 757 -7.56 2.30 23.39
C VAL A 757 -7.84 0.95 24.05
N ARG A 758 -7.50 -0.14 23.36
CA ARG A 758 -7.39 -1.49 23.90
C ARG A 758 -5.98 -1.99 23.59
N VAL A 759 -5.27 -2.52 24.57
CA VAL A 759 -3.89 -2.99 24.38
C VAL A 759 -3.84 -4.49 24.64
N VAL A 760 -3.44 -5.25 23.63
CA VAL A 760 -3.23 -6.70 23.72
C VAL A 760 -1.75 -6.98 23.53
N HIS A 761 -1.14 -7.50 24.60
CA HIS A 761 0.27 -7.86 24.61
C HIS A 761 0.44 -9.32 24.19
N PHE A 762 1.16 -9.54 23.08
CA PHE A 762 1.56 -10.86 22.63
C PHE A 762 2.95 -11.16 23.20
N ALA A 763 2.97 -11.70 24.42
CA ALA A 763 4.19 -11.89 25.21
C ALA A 763 4.99 -13.15 24.82
N VAL A 764 4.36 -14.14 24.18
CA VAL A 764 5.01 -15.40 23.81
C VAL A 764 5.86 -15.19 22.56
N GLN A 765 7.11 -15.63 22.57
CA GLN A 765 7.99 -15.57 21.41
C GLN A 765 8.27 -16.99 20.92
N PHE A 766 7.99 -17.24 19.64
CA PHE A 766 8.22 -18.52 18.98
C PHE A 766 9.56 -18.49 18.24
N TRP A 767 10.26 -19.62 18.27
CA TRP A 767 11.55 -19.76 17.61
C TRP A 767 11.44 -20.67 16.37
N THR A 768 12.27 -20.41 15.39
CA THR A 768 12.43 -21.17 14.16
C THR A 768 13.81 -21.81 14.12
N ASP A 769 14.04 -22.75 13.22
CA ASP A 769 15.38 -23.32 13.00
C ASP A 769 16.43 -22.29 12.56
N LEU A 770 16.02 -21.05 12.26
CA LEU A 770 16.88 -19.89 11.95
C LEU A 770 17.34 -19.13 13.21
N ASP A 771 16.68 -19.30 14.36
CA ASP A 771 16.96 -18.57 15.62
C ASP A 771 18.10 -19.19 16.45
N ARG A 772 18.91 -20.09 15.86
CA ARG A 772 19.93 -20.95 16.51
C ARG A 772 21.00 -20.24 17.35
N PHE A 773 21.08 -18.92 17.34
CA PHE A 773 22.07 -18.16 18.08
C PHE A 773 21.42 -17.03 18.89
N ARG A 774 20.77 -17.36 20.02
CA ARG A 774 20.76 -16.49 21.21
C ARG A 774 20.17 -17.16 22.46
N GLY A 775 21.04 -17.34 23.44
CA GLY A 775 20.73 -17.63 24.84
C GLY A 775 22.04 -18.03 25.55
N PRO A 776 22.47 -17.34 26.63
CA PRO A 776 23.67 -17.74 27.38
C PRO A 776 23.52 -19.10 28.08
N ASP A 777 22.27 -19.57 28.24
CA ASP A 777 21.92 -20.81 28.95
C ASP A 777 20.90 -21.64 28.13
N GLY A 778 21.36 -22.55 27.26
CA GLY A 778 20.56 -23.71 26.84
C GLY A 778 19.48 -23.51 25.76
N GLU A 779 19.06 -24.64 25.19
CA GLU A 779 18.13 -24.80 24.07
C GLU A 779 16.77 -24.11 24.31
N TYR A 780 16.15 -23.58 23.25
CA TYR A 780 14.78 -23.06 23.33
C TYR A 780 13.78 -24.19 23.65
N PRO A 781 12.73 -23.93 24.46
CA PRO A 781 11.72 -24.94 24.77
C PRO A 781 11.09 -25.51 23.48
N PRO A 782 11.12 -26.84 23.25
CA PRO A 782 10.57 -27.48 22.05
C PRO A 782 9.12 -27.10 21.73
N GLU A 783 8.32 -26.84 22.74
CA GLU A 783 6.92 -26.42 22.67
C GLU A 783 6.72 -25.00 22.09
N LEU A 784 7.75 -24.15 22.10
CA LEU A 784 7.72 -22.80 21.51
C LEU A 784 8.29 -22.78 20.08
N ARG A 785 8.52 -23.95 19.49
CA ARG A 785 8.93 -24.04 18.09
C ARG A 785 7.78 -23.54 17.20
N ALA A 786 8.05 -22.55 16.39
CA ALA A 786 7.12 -22.03 15.41
C ALA A 786 6.75 -23.13 14.41
N ASP A 787 5.46 -23.29 14.17
CA ASP A 787 4.94 -24.18 13.14
C ASP A 787 4.94 -23.44 11.78
N PRO A 788 5.82 -23.81 10.83
CA PRO A 788 5.92 -23.12 9.56
C PRO A 788 4.68 -23.32 8.67
N LEU A 789 3.85 -24.33 8.96
CA LEU A 789 2.61 -24.62 8.23
C LEU A 789 1.38 -24.01 8.88
N LEU A 790 1.55 -23.22 9.95
CA LEU A 790 0.43 -22.61 10.67
C LEU A 790 -0.42 -21.72 9.76
N PRO A 791 0.13 -20.84 8.89
CA PRO A 791 -0.69 -20.04 7.98
C PRO A 791 -1.59 -20.90 7.07
N GLU A 792 -1.06 -22.01 6.52
CA GLU A 792 -1.81 -22.95 5.69
C GLU A 792 -2.88 -23.68 6.49
N LYS A 793 -2.59 -24.08 7.74
CA LYS A 793 -3.56 -24.71 8.63
C LYS A 793 -4.72 -23.76 8.94
N LEU A 794 -4.43 -22.50 9.27
CA LEU A 794 -5.46 -21.50 9.54
C LEU A 794 -6.28 -21.18 8.28
N ALA A 795 -5.65 -21.12 7.10
CA ALA A 795 -6.34 -20.95 5.84
C ALA A 795 -7.26 -22.15 5.52
N ALA A 796 -6.82 -23.37 5.81
CA ALA A 796 -7.65 -24.57 5.66
C ALA A 796 -8.85 -24.59 6.63
N GLU A 797 -8.73 -23.95 7.79
CA GLU A 797 -9.81 -23.79 8.78
C GLU A 797 -10.65 -22.52 8.59
N ALA A 798 -10.52 -21.80 7.47
CA ALA A 798 -11.22 -20.52 7.26
C ALA A 798 -12.74 -20.60 7.48
N GLU A 799 -13.40 -21.68 7.02
CA GLU A 799 -14.84 -21.89 7.26
C GLU A 799 -15.17 -22.00 8.76
N GLY A 800 -14.31 -22.67 9.54
CA GLY A 800 -14.46 -22.80 10.99
C GLY A 800 -14.16 -21.51 11.75
N ILE A 801 -13.16 -20.73 11.31
CA ILE A 801 -12.88 -19.41 11.88
C ILE A 801 -14.05 -18.46 11.61
N LEU A 802 -14.64 -18.51 10.41
CA LEU A 802 -15.84 -17.73 10.09
C LEU A 802 -17.03 -18.17 10.95
N ALA A 803 -17.22 -19.47 11.17
CA ALA A 803 -18.28 -19.97 12.05
C ALA A 803 -18.11 -19.46 13.49
N ASP A 804 -16.87 -19.47 14.01
CA ASP A 804 -16.53 -18.92 15.32
C ASP A 804 -16.83 -17.42 15.39
N MET A 805 -16.46 -16.64 14.36
CA MET A 805 -16.81 -15.21 14.27
C MET A 805 -18.33 -14.98 14.29
N VAL A 806 -19.09 -15.75 13.52
CA VAL A 806 -20.57 -15.59 13.45
C VAL A 806 -21.22 -15.93 14.79
N GLU A 807 -20.77 -16.99 15.46
CA GLU A 807 -21.22 -17.36 16.80
C GLU A 807 -20.99 -16.21 17.79
N HIS A 808 -19.78 -15.64 17.83
CA HIS A 808 -19.46 -14.52 18.69
C HIS A 808 -20.19 -13.22 18.31
N ALA A 809 -20.54 -13.03 17.04
CA ALA A 809 -21.39 -11.91 16.61
C ALA A 809 -22.82 -12.05 17.17
N GLY A 810 -23.34 -13.29 17.21
CA GLY A 810 -24.61 -13.61 17.87
C GLY A 810 -24.57 -13.35 19.37
N LEU A 811 -23.49 -13.76 20.06
CA LEU A 811 -23.27 -13.46 21.48
C LEU A 811 -23.19 -11.95 21.74
N PHE A 812 -22.47 -11.23 20.89
CA PHE A 812 -22.39 -9.76 20.93
C PHE A 812 -23.76 -9.11 20.82
N TYR A 813 -24.62 -9.61 19.92
CA TYR A 813 -26.00 -9.14 19.82
C TYR A 813 -26.83 -9.45 21.08
N ALA A 814 -26.76 -10.70 21.56
CA ALA A 814 -27.52 -11.15 22.73
C ALA A 814 -27.16 -10.38 24.01
N ARG A 815 -25.90 -9.96 24.15
CA ARG A 815 -25.40 -9.14 25.27
C ARG A 815 -25.65 -7.63 25.11
N GLY A 816 -26.58 -7.23 24.24
CA GLY A 816 -26.92 -5.81 24.08
C GLY A 816 -25.84 -4.98 23.40
N LYS A 817 -24.95 -5.62 22.60
CA LYS A 817 -23.84 -4.97 21.87
C LYS A 817 -22.73 -4.41 22.77
N GLU A 818 -22.50 -5.04 23.91
CA GLU A 818 -21.40 -4.70 24.80
C GLU A 818 -20.11 -5.43 24.41
N VAL A 819 -18.96 -4.75 24.54
CA VAL A 819 -17.63 -5.35 24.39
C VAL A 819 -16.95 -5.36 25.77
N PRO A 820 -17.18 -6.41 26.58
CA PRO A 820 -16.59 -6.51 27.91
C PRO A 820 -15.06 -6.51 27.83
N VAL A 821 -14.42 -5.63 28.60
CA VAL A 821 -12.96 -5.51 28.65
C VAL A 821 -12.43 -6.32 29.83
N PRO A 822 -11.59 -7.35 29.61
CA PRO A 822 -10.96 -8.10 30.70
C PRO A 822 -10.14 -7.20 31.63
N PRO A 823 -10.05 -7.52 32.94
CA PRO A 823 -9.22 -6.77 33.88
C PRO A 823 -7.76 -6.61 33.43
N VAL A 824 -7.18 -7.66 32.83
CA VAL A 824 -5.80 -7.63 32.30
C VAL A 824 -5.61 -6.56 31.21
N LEU A 825 -6.61 -6.33 30.37
CA LEU A 825 -6.60 -5.27 29.34
C LEU A 825 -6.79 -3.89 29.96
N ALA A 826 -7.70 -3.77 30.93
CA ALA A 826 -7.91 -2.52 31.64
C ALA A 826 -6.63 -2.08 32.36
N GLU A 827 -5.92 -3.02 33.00
CA GLU A 827 -4.63 -2.78 33.64
C GLU A 827 -3.55 -2.40 32.63
N ALA A 828 -3.42 -3.14 31.51
CA ALA A 828 -2.46 -2.82 30.45
C ALA A 828 -2.63 -1.39 29.91
N VAL A 829 -3.88 -0.97 29.69
CA VAL A 829 -4.19 0.41 29.25
C VAL A 829 -3.82 1.44 30.32
N GLN A 830 -4.06 1.17 31.60
CA GLN A 830 -3.65 2.08 32.69
C GLN A 830 -2.13 2.17 32.82
N THR A 831 -1.41 1.06 32.70
CA THR A 831 0.05 1.02 32.71
C THR A 831 0.61 1.83 31.55
N TYR A 832 0.09 1.63 30.34
CA TYR A 832 0.48 2.41 29.16
C TYR A 832 0.17 3.91 29.34
N ARG A 833 -1.00 4.27 29.88
CA ARG A 833 -1.36 5.66 30.17
C ARG A 833 -0.44 6.33 31.19
N ARG A 834 -0.09 5.62 32.26
CA ARG A 834 0.86 6.12 33.27
C ARG A 834 2.25 6.26 32.68
N ALA A 835 2.63 5.37 31.77
CA ALA A 835 3.88 5.47 31.06
C ALA A 835 3.95 6.76 30.23
N GLU A 836 2.89 7.14 29.52
CA GLU A 836 2.84 8.38 28.75
C GLU A 836 2.71 9.66 29.60
N ASP A 837 2.44 9.55 30.91
CA ASP A 837 2.15 10.69 31.77
C ASP A 837 3.39 11.32 32.47
N SER A 838 4.19 12.08 31.71
CA SER A 838 5.39 12.75 32.25
C SER A 838 5.11 13.72 33.41
N VAL A 839 4.01 14.48 33.38
CA VAL A 839 3.67 15.43 34.45
C VAL A 839 3.19 14.70 35.70
N GLY A 840 2.43 13.61 35.54
CA GLY A 840 2.04 12.75 36.66
C GLY A 840 3.26 12.15 37.35
N ARG A 841 4.22 11.62 36.56
CA ARG A 841 5.51 11.11 37.07
C ARG A 841 6.28 12.19 37.83
N PHE A 842 6.37 13.41 37.31
CA PHE A 842 6.99 14.55 38.00
C PHE A 842 6.30 14.88 39.33
N PHE A 843 4.96 14.89 39.36
CA PHE A 843 4.21 15.14 40.59
C PHE A 843 4.45 14.06 41.63
N SER A 844 4.48 12.78 41.25
CA SER A 844 4.74 11.69 42.19
C SER A 844 6.19 11.61 42.67
N SER A 845 7.16 11.97 41.82
CA SER A 845 8.59 11.80 42.12
C SER A 845 9.23 13.02 42.77
N CYS A 846 8.79 14.23 42.41
CA CYS A 846 9.44 15.48 42.81
C CYS A 846 8.58 16.39 43.67
N CYS A 847 7.27 16.15 43.77
CA CYS A 847 6.34 17.08 44.43
C CYS A 847 5.74 16.49 45.70
N VAL A 848 5.66 17.30 46.75
CA VAL A 848 4.96 16.98 47.99
C VAL A 848 3.86 18.02 48.21
N PRO A 849 2.57 17.62 48.30
CA PRO A 849 1.48 18.55 48.59
C PRO A 849 1.70 19.26 49.93
N ALA A 850 1.38 20.55 50.01
CA ALA A 850 1.60 21.33 51.23
C ALA A 850 0.76 20.89 52.43
N GLY A 851 -0.41 20.26 52.21
CA GLY A 851 -1.38 20.02 53.28
C GLY A 851 -1.79 21.34 53.94
N ASP A 852 -1.68 21.41 55.26
CA ASP A 852 -1.94 22.64 56.05
C ASP A 852 -0.71 23.55 56.19
N ASN A 853 0.46 23.15 55.67
CA ASN A 853 1.67 23.95 55.77
C ASN A 853 1.56 25.24 54.94
N ARG A 854 1.96 26.37 55.55
CA ARG A 854 1.86 27.70 54.92
C ARG A 854 3.21 28.43 54.79
N GLY A 855 4.32 27.73 55.04
CA GLY A 855 5.68 28.27 54.87
C GLY A 855 5.99 28.62 53.41
N PRO A 856 6.87 29.60 53.14
CA PRO A 856 7.27 30.00 51.78
C PRO A 856 7.87 28.85 50.95
N GLU A 857 8.47 27.84 51.59
CA GLU A 857 9.01 26.61 51.00
C GLU A 857 7.94 25.63 50.49
N TRP A 858 6.69 25.78 50.95
CA TRP A 858 5.53 24.98 50.53
C TRP A 858 4.70 25.68 49.45
N ARG A 859 5.24 26.74 48.84
CA ARG A 859 4.54 27.52 47.83
C ARG A 859 5.48 27.86 46.67
N VAL A 860 5.15 27.39 45.47
CA VAL A 860 5.94 27.65 44.26
C VAL A 860 5.15 28.50 43.27
N ARG A 861 5.81 29.52 42.70
CA ARG A 861 5.23 30.35 41.63
C ARG A 861 5.08 29.51 40.35
N GLY A 862 3.97 29.62 39.63
CA GLY A 862 3.65 28.79 38.46
C GLY A 862 4.75 28.72 37.40
N GLY A 863 5.39 29.85 37.07
CA GLY A 863 6.52 29.86 36.14
C GLY A 863 7.76 29.11 36.64
N GLN A 864 8.04 29.16 37.95
CA GLN A 864 9.11 28.39 38.58
C GLN A 864 8.75 26.91 38.68
N PHE A 865 7.47 26.60 38.93
CA PHE A 865 6.99 25.23 39.00
C PHE A 865 7.10 24.52 37.65
N TYR A 866 6.71 25.20 36.58
CA TYR A 866 6.89 24.70 35.22
C TYR A 866 8.36 24.57 34.84
N LYS A 867 9.22 25.51 35.26
CA LYS A 867 10.66 25.39 35.05
C LYS A 867 11.24 24.14 35.73
N ALA A 868 10.86 23.86 36.98
CA ALA A 868 11.30 22.67 37.69
C ALA A 868 10.87 21.37 36.99
N TYR A 869 9.66 21.33 36.41
CA TYR A 869 9.22 20.23 35.55
C TYR A 869 10.11 20.09 34.31
N LEU A 870 10.42 21.18 33.61
CA LEU A 870 11.30 21.13 32.43
C LEU A 870 12.70 20.64 32.75
N ASP A 871 13.24 21.04 33.90
CA ASP A 871 14.59 20.63 34.33
C ASP A 871 14.60 19.15 34.73
N TRP A 872 13.58 18.66 35.43
CA TRP A 872 13.41 17.23 35.72
C TRP A 872 13.22 16.41 34.44
N PHE A 873 12.37 16.89 33.53
CA PHE A 873 12.05 16.21 32.28
C PHE A 873 13.30 16.00 31.40
N LYS A 874 14.22 16.97 31.36
CA LYS A 874 15.47 16.83 30.59
C LYS A 874 16.42 15.76 31.14
N VAL A 875 16.32 15.45 32.43
CA VAL A 875 17.25 14.55 33.13
C VAL A 875 16.69 13.14 33.22
N GLU A 876 15.41 13.03 33.55
CA GLU A 876 14.77 11.76 33.93
C GLU A 876 13.94 11.13 32.80
N ILE A 877 13.71 11.85 31.70
CA ILE A 877 12.86 11.42 30.60
C ILE A 877 13.63 11.56 29.29
N ASP A 878 13.74 10.47 28.53
CA ASP A 878 14.16 10.55 27.13
C ASP A 878 13.06 11.27 26.32
N PRO A 879 13.36 12.43 25.68
CA PRO A 879 12.38 13.15 24.87
C PRO A 879 11.83 12.33 23.68
N ASN A 880 12.54 11.28 23.27
CA ASN A 880 12.10 10.32 22.25
C ASN A 880 11.14 9.26 22.83
N GLU A 881 11.09 9.07 24.15
CA GLU A 881 10.17 8.12 24.80
C GLU A 881 8.87 8.76 25.30
N VAL A 882 8.90 9.99 25.84
CA VAL A 882 7.69 10.67 26.34
C VAL A 882 7.70 12.14 25.94
N GLY A 883 6.52 12.71 25.65
CA GLY A 883 6.40 14.11 25.20
C GLY A 883 6.40 15.13 26.35
N ARG A 884 7.04 16.28 26.11
CA ARG A 884 6.95 17.43 27.03
C ARG A 884 5.56 18.06 26.99
N VAL A 885 5.03 18.42 28.15
CA VAL A 885 3.77 19.16 28.27
C VAL A 885 4.05 20.65 28.27
N GLY A 886 3.24 21.44 27.55
CA GLY A 886 3.36 22.89 27.51
C GLY A 886 2.88 23.58 28.81
N SER A 887 3.37 24.79 29.08
CA SER A 887 3.12 25.56 30.31
C SER A 887 1.63 25.66 30.72
N LYS A 888 0.74 25.94 29.76
CA LYS A 888 -0.71 26.05 30.01
C LYS A 888 -1.30 24.73 30.51
N ALA A 889 -1.05 23.64 29.78
CA ALA A 889 -1.54 22.30 30.13
C ALA A 889 -0.92 21.80 31.44
N PHE A 890 0.35 22.13 31.72
CA PHE A 890 0.99 21.87 33.01
C PHE A 890 0.25 22.60 34.14
N GLY A 891 -0.05 23.89 33.97
CA GLY A 891 -0.76 24.69 34.97
C GLY A 891 -2.17 24.18 35.27
N GLU A 892 -2.94 23.79 34.24
CA GLU A 892 -4.26 23.17 34.40
C GLU A 892 -4.18 21.87 35.24
N ARG A 893 -3.19 21.03 34.95
CA ARG A 893 -2.95 19.78 35.69
C ARG A 893 -2.45 20.03 37.11
N ALA A 894 -1.57 21.01 37.31
CA ALA A 894 -1.11 21.42 38.63
C ALA A 894 -2.27 21.95 39.48
N ALA A 895 -3.21 22.70 38.90
CA ALA A 895 -4.37 23.22 39.62
C ALA A 895 -5.38 22.12 40.00
N ALA A 896 -5.40 21.00 39.27
CA ALA A 896 -6.23 19.85 39.60
C ALA A 896 -5.67 19.02 40.79
N VAL A 897 -4.38 19.14 41.08
CA VAL A 897 -3.69 18.33 42.10
C VAL A 897 -3.29 19.17 43.33
N PHE A 898 -2.90 20.42 43.13
CA PHE A 898 -2.40 21.32 44.18
C PHE A 898 -3.29 22.55 44.30
N GLN A 899 -3.47 23.05 45.52
CA GLN A 899 -4.22 24.28 45.76
C GLN A 899 -3.53 25.47 45.05
N ARG A 900 -4.29 26.18 44.21
CA ARG A 900 -3.82 27.34 43.44
C ARG A 900 -4.34 28.64 44.05
N LYS A 901 -3.46 29.63 44.22
CA LYS A 901 -3.82 31.01 44.61
C LYS A 901 -3.17 32.02 43.68
N THR A 902 -3.98 32.90 43.10
CA THR A 902 -3.50 34.00 42.24
C THR A 902 -3.29 35.26 43.10
N VAL A 903 -2.10 35.86 43.00
CA VAL A 903 -1.73 37.10 43.70
C VAL A 903 -1.05 38.02 42.71
N SER A 904 -1.60 39.24 42.54
CA SER A 904 -1.07 40.26 41.61
C SER A 904 -0.86 39.72 40.19
N GLY A 905 -1.81 38.94 39.68
CA GLY A 905 -1.76 38.33 38.33
C GLY A 905 -0.82 37.13 38.19
N LEU A 906 -0.22 36.65 39.30
CA LEU A 906 0.68 35.51 39.30
C LEU A 906 0.09 34.32 40.06
N ASP A 907 0.11 33.15 39.44
CA ASP A 907 -0.34 31.91 40.07
C ASP A 907 0.74 31.32 40.99
N TYR A 908 0.31 30.86 42.16
CA TYR A 908 1.12 30.10 43.10
C TYR A 908 0.42 28.79 43.46
N TYR A 909 1.20 27.73 43.58
CA TYR A 909 0.73 26.39 43.92
C TYR A 909 1.26 26.00 45.30
N ALA A 910 0.41 25.40 46.14
CA ALA A 910 0.76 24.91 47.46
C ALA A 910 1.42 23.52 47.37
N VAL A 911 2.72 23.52 47.12
CA VAL A 911 3.54 22.34 46.85
C VAL A 911 4.99 22.64 47.23
N ALA A 912 5.69 21.66 47.81
CA ALA A 912 7.15 21.67 47.89
C ALA A 912 7.72 20.83 46.74
N VAL A 913 8.69 21.39 46.01
CA VAL A 913 9.37 20.70 44.91
C VAL A 913 10.79 20.36 45.37
N ARG A 914 11.13 19.07 45.40
CA ARG A 914 12.46 18.61 45.80
C ARG A 914 13.51 19.15 44.80
N PRO A 915 14.65 19.71 45.27
CA PRO A 915 15.70 20.16 44.36
C PRO A 915 16.32 18.96 43.62
N LEU A 916 16.57 19.13 42.32
CA LEU A 916 17.42 18.24 41.52
C LEU A 916 18.86 18.34 42.04
N LEU A 917 19.21 17.55 43.05
CA LEU A 917 20.57 17.49 43.59
C LEU A 917 21.29 16.26 43.02
N GLY A 918 22.44 16.52 42.40
CA GLY A 918 23.38 15.47 42.05
C GLY A 918 23.79 14.65 43.28
N LYS A 919 23.88 13.33 43.07
CA LYS A 919 24.51 12.32 43.93
C LYS A 919 24.13 12.38 45.41
N ILE A 920 23.04 11.69 45.77
CA ILE A 920 22.86 11.10 47.10
C ILE A 920 23.01 9.57 46.93
N PRO A 921 23.82 8.87 47.75
CA PRO A 921 23.98 7.42 47.64
C PRO A 921 22.68 6.68 47.87
N VAL A 922 22.55 5.53 47.21
CA VAL A 922 21.47 4.56 47.39
C VAL A 922 21.53 4.03 48.83
N GLU A 923 20.72 4.56 49.72
CA GLU A 923 20.33 3.87 50.95
C GLU A 923 18.80 3.82 51.05
N GLU A 924 18.33 2.57 51.11
CA GLU A 924 17.02 2.08 51.56
C GLU A 924 15.76 2.66 50.90
N ARG A 925 15.36 2.04 49.78
CA ARG A 925 13.94 2.03 49.38
C ARG A 925 13.17 1.13 50.35
N PRO A 926 12.10 1.59 51.03
CA PRO A 926 11.15 0.65 51.61
C PRO A 926 10.45 -0.09 50.47
N GLU A 927 10.40 -1.41 50.54
CA GLU A 927 9.64 -2.24 49.61
C GLU A 927 8.19 -1.71 49.49
N PRO A 928 7.60 -1.69 48.29
CA PRO A 928 6.17 -1.42 48.16
C PRO A 928 5.43 -2.49 48.96
N ALA A 929 4.64 -2.04 49.95
CA ALA A 929 3.80 -2.92 50.74
C ALA A 929 2.98 -3.81 49.79
N ARG A 930 3.12 -5.13 49.94
CA ARG A 930 2.25 -6.10 49.27
C ARG A 930 0.80 -5.66 49.50
N PRO A 931 -0.05 -5.61 48.45
CA PRO A 931 -1.46 -5.37 48.64
C PRO A 931 -1.99 -6.39 49.65
N LYS A 932 -2.65 -5.91 50.70
CA LYS A 932 -3.39 -6.78 51.61
C LYS A 932 -4.38 -7.58 50.76
N GLU A 933 -4.37 -8.89 50.95
CA GLU A 933 -5.41 -9.81 50.49
C GLU A 933 -6.76 -9.35 51.08
N ASP A 934 -7.46 -8.47 50.39
CA ASP A 934 -8.86 -8.18 50.67
C ASP A 934 -9.73 -8.96 49.68
N ARG A 935 -10.13 -10.14 50.17
CA ARG A 935 -11.36 -10.89 49.89
C ARG A 935 -11.89 -10.81 48.45
N ALA A 936 -11.58 -11.89 47.74
CA ALA A 936 -12.37 -12.50 46.67
C ALA A 936 -13.82 -11.97 46.57
N ARG A 937 -14.05 -11.13 45.57
CA ARG A 937 -15.31 -11.19 44.81
C ARG A 937 -15.05 -12.15 43.67
N THR A 938 -15.60 -13.35 43.81
CA THR A 938 -15.75 -14.35 42.76
C THR A 938 -16.47 -13.70 41.58
N VAL A 939 -15.73 -13.36 40.54
CA VAL A 939 -16.28 -13.07 39.21
C VAL A 939 -16.08 -14.34 38.42
N GLU A 940 -17.18 -14.89 37.94
CA GLU A 940 -17.26 -16.11 37.14
C GLU A 940 -16.32 -16.02 35.93
N GLY A 941 -15.50 -17.06 35.72
CA GLY A 941 -14.56 -17.15 34.60
C GLY A 941 -15.28 -17.20 33.24
N TRP A 942 -14.56 -16.90 32.17
CA TRP A 942 -15.16 -16.76 30.83
C TRP A 942 -15.86 -18.02 30.30
N ASP A 943 -15.45 -19.22 30.75
CA ASP A 943 -16.14 -20.47 30.43
C ASP A 943 -17.54 -20.56 31.07
N ALA A 944 -17.76 -19.91 32.22
CA ALA A 944 -19.09 -19.81 32.84
C ALA A 944 -19.95 -18.69 32.23
N LEU A 945 -19.33 -17.73 31.52
CA LEU A 945 -20.00 -16.67 30.77
C LEU A 945 -20.44 -17.11 29.35
N LEU A 946 -19.88 -18.21 28.84
CA LEU A 946 -20.16 -18.79 27.51
C LEU A 946 -21.15 -19.96 27.53
N GLY A 947 -21.42 -20.54 28.71
CA GLY A 947 -22.53 -21.49 28.93
C GLY A 947 -23.84 -20.77 29.21
#